data_AF-A0A3N7F2U7-F1
#
_entry.id   AF-A0A3N7F2U7-F1
#
_cell.length_a   1.000
_cell.length_b   1.000
_cell.length_c   1.000
_cell.angle_alpha   90.00
_cell.angle_beta   90.00
_cell.angle_gamma   90.00
#
_symmetry.space_group_name_H-M   'P 1'
#
loop_
_entity.id
_entity.type
_entity.pdbx_description
1 polymer ?
#
loop_
_entity_poly.entity_id
_entity_poly.type
_entity_poly.pdbx_seq_one_letter_code
_entity_poly.pdbx_strand_id
1 'polypeptide(L)'
;MGGGGGGSSFASIFGGINRVGLGSGKDLGKSGGGIILMNVNYIKGKGTILSNGRGTPIDHTNLRDSIAGNGGAGAGGTILLRVKHPDLSMPLTINAKGGKGGTTMGYEVYNNLIVGAGGGGGGGQVFCFMPDAPLDIDVSKGKAGNTLDPNNPDLLARDGQDGNAVRYPLDNLPSCFPELSTTISLLNPVTPQYPGSLVTYQIKTTNNAVAGNAGGVQLHHIIPIGLSFVSAEVTYSGDARGPAILKNTGTTQNQLRFGDFNIPPGDTVSITVTGKIDCAILPGTYHSSAIISYLDPTRTMDNPDRRISPLLNSFDGYLTDYEAGGVVPGSNYNGNDPAAAAEDLKVTAVVLQNNQIHAPEQHIFCASGNPDKLTGELPSGGTQTFSYQWQQSRDNVIFLDIPGAISKDYDPGLLNSSVYYRRVTFHLGCSQAFISNTVFLNVQNPLPAPDFITPDFCLNDGIAIFKDQTTISDTSSNQLTYLWDFGDAANSSPLNPNISTMKDGSHAYSQTGNYMVSLTVRKNGECPLSIQKNFRVNGSVPKAVFTVQNNKVCSGDEIIFEDKATVNFGEITRIEWYYDYGNEPAVAEVDEHPESRTAVARQYKHRYPMFHSPAIKPVIVRMLVYSGISCVDEQQMNLNILAVPEVDFGPLSPVCEESPAFRLTQGKEIWGLLAGTEKYSGPGVSRQGLFNPAVAGPGTHVVSYLFTADNGCSSSVKTQTITVYPKPTVDAGNDETILQDGQIQLKANATGSNLHYKWTPPTSLDRDDISNPIASPGSNITYTLTVTTDQGCSASDQVLIQVLRNPEIPNAFTPNGDNINDLWNIKYISSYPGATVNVYNRYGEKVFSSRAAQMKSWDGKYHGVDVPVGTYYYVIDPNNGRKPITGPLTILR
;
A
#
# COMPACT_ATOMS: atom_id res chain seq x y z
N MET A 1 80.90 30.95 -44.31
CA MET A 1 82.15 30.47 -44.94
C MET A 1 83.04 29.94 -43.83
N GLY A 2 83.32 28.64 -43.85
CA GLY A 2 84.25 27.96 -42.96
C GLY A 2 84.67 26.71 -43.71
N GLY A 3 85.76 26.81 -44.46
CA GLY A 3 86.24 25.75 -45.36
C GLY A 3 86.65 24.52 -44.56
N GLY A 4 86.00 23.40 -44.85
CA GLY A 4 86.40 22.09 -44.35
C GLY A 4 87.70 21.66 -45.00
N GLY A 5 88.76 21.51 -44.20
CA GLY A 5 89.96 20.78 -44.59
C GLY A 5 89.73 19.28 -44.40
N GLY A 6 89.12 18.62 -45.39
CA GLY A 6 88.97 17.17 -45.44
C GLY A 6 89.76 16.59 -46.61
N GLY A 7 90.99 16.17 -46.36
CA GLY A 7 91.75 15.32 -47.28
C GLY A 7 91.60 13.85 -46.88
N SER A 8 90.82 13.07 -47.62
CA SER A 8 91.18 11.70 -48.03
C SER A 8 90.15 11.12 -49.03
N SER A 9 90.65 10.89 -50.24
CA SER A 9 90.34 9.87 -51.26
C SER A 9 89.04 9.02 -51.22
N PHE A 10 88.33 9.07 -52.35
CA PHE A 10 87.53 8.04 -53.05
C PHE A 10 87.28 6.68 -52.37
N ALA A 11 86.02 6.41 -52.03
CA ALA A 11 85.40 5.09 -52.18
C ALA A 11 83.95 5.26 -52.69
N SER A 12 83.57 4.39 -53.61
CA SER A 12 82.53 4.51 -54.64
C SER A 12 81.08 4.63 -54.17
N ILE A 13 80.36 5.52 -54.86
CA ILE A 13 78.91 5.65 -55.00
C ILE A 13 78.33 4.42 -55.73
N PHE A 14 77.33 3.76 -55.13
CA PHE A 14 76.18 2.99 -55.69
C PHE A 14 75.54 2.30 -54.48
N GLY A 15 74.34 2.54 -53.98
CA GLY A 15 73.09 3.01 -54.57
C GLY A 15 72.00 1.97 -54.24
N GLY A 16 71.34 2.08 -53.07
CA GLY A 16 70.05 1.40 -52.83
C GLY A 16 69.80 0.74 -51.46
N ILE A 17 68.92 1.39 -50.67
CA ILE A 17 67.87 0.82 -49.80
C ILE A 17 68.23 0.40 -48.35
N ASN A 18 67.90 1.33 -47.44
CA ASN A 18 67.20 1.15 -46.15
C ASN A 18 67.20 -0.26 -45.52
N ARG A 19 68.08 -0.44 -44.52
CA ARG A 19 67.70 -1.09 -43.25
C ARG A 19 68.40 -0.38 -42.09
N VAL A 20 67.60 0.26 -41.25
CA VAL A 20 67.99 0.69 -39.90
C VAL A 20 68.20 -0.58 -39.09
N GLY A 21 69.47 -0.95 -38.93
CA GLY A 21 69.95 -2.00 -38.05
C GLY A 21 71.32 -1.57 -37.58
N LEU A 22 71.41 -1.30 -36.28
CA LEU A 22 72.61 -1.00 -35.48
C LEU A 22 73.90 -1.47 -36.16
N GLY A 23 74.56 -0.52 -36.83
CA GLY A 23 75.76 -0.78 -37.61
C GLY A 23 76.44 0.55 -37.87
N SER A 24 77.63 0.68 -37.30
CA SER A 24 78.56 1.80 -37.32
C SER A 24 78.87 2.33 -38.74
N GLY A 25 77.95 3.10 -39.31
CA GLY A 25 78.25 4.06 -40.36
C GLY A 25 78.93 5.26 -39.73
N LYS A 26 80.26 5.21 -39.58
CA LYS A 26 81.06 6.36 -39.16
C LYS A 26 80.99 7.42 -40.28
N ASP A 27 80.04 8.36 -40.17
CA ASP A 27 80.09 9.64 -40.88
C ASP A 27 81.37 10.37 -40.45
N LEU A 28 82.43 10.25 -41.25
CA LEU A 28 83.74 10.84 -40.96
C LEU A 28 83.84 12.32 -41.39
N GLY A 29 82.71 12.95 -41.78
CA GLY A 29 82.58 14.41 -41.97
C GLY A 29 81.99 15.09 -40.73
N LYS A 30 82.75 15.97 -40.06
CA LYS A 30 82.33 16.61 -38.80
C LYS A 30 81.67 17.98 -38.99
N SER A 31 80.67 18.28 -38.16
CA SER A 31 79.91 19.54 -38.14
C SER A 31 80.74 20.71 -37.59
N GLY A 32 80.76 21.84 -38.30
CA GLY A 32 81.25 23.13 -37.77
C GLY A 32 80.26 23.77 -36.78
N GLY A 33 80.71 24.78 -36.05
CA GLY A 33 79.86 25.60 -35.18
C GLY A 33 78.80 26.36 -35.97
N GLY A 34 77.67 26.66 -35.33
CA GLY A 34 76.52 27.31 -35.94
C GLY A 34 76.65 28.84 -36.09
N ILE A 35 75.68 29.44 -36.77
CA ILE A 35 75.52 30.91 -36.79
C ILE A 35 74.57 31.30 -35.67
N ILE A 36 75.01 32.20 -34.79
CA ILE A 36 74.22 32.78 -33.70
C ILE A 36 73.99 34.26 -34.02
N LEU A 37 72.73 34.70 -34.01
CA LEU A 37 72.33 36.09 -34.18
C LEU A 37 71.53 36.53 -32.94
N MET A 38 72.05 37.51 -32.21
CA MET A 38 71.44 38.06 -30.99
C MET A 38 71.39 39.59 -31.10
N ASN A 39 70.20 40.17 -30.93
CA ASN A 39 70.02 41.62 -30.89
C ASN A 39 68.96 41.95 -29.85
N VAL A 40 69.42 42.46 -28.70
CA VAL A 40 68.62 42.60 -27.48
C VAL A 40 68.83 43.97 -26.85
N ASN A 41 67.82 44.44 -26.13
CA ASN A 41 67.90 45.72 -25.45
C ASN A 41 68.70 45.61 -24.14
N TYR A 42 68.49 44.54 -23.35
CA TYR A 42 69.19 44.27 -22.10
C TYR A 42 69.68 42.81 -22.03
N ILE A 43 70.81 42.58 -21.36
CA ILE A 43 71.21 41.26 -20.83
C ILE A 43 71.53 41.46 -19.35
N LYS A 44 70.99 40.62 -18.46
CA LYS A 44 71.26 40.65 -17.02
C LYS A 44 71.88 39.32 -16.57
N GLY A 45 72.76 39.36 -15.57
CA GLY A 45 73.39 38.16 -15.00
C GLY A 45 74.60 37.60 -15.76
N LYS A 46 75.04 36.39 -15.41
CA LYS A 46 76.21 35.69 -15.98
C LYS A 46 75.76 34.59 -16.95
N GLY A 47 76.51 34.38 -18.03
CA GLY A 47 76.21 33.30 -18.98
C GLY A 47 77.28 33.08 -20.05
N THR A 48 77.15 31.99 -20.81
CA THR A 48 78.08 31.61 -21.88
C THR A 48 77.33 31.34 -23.18
N ILE A 49 77.71 32.03 -24.26
CA ILE A 49 77.26 31.75 -25.63
C ILE A 49 78.25 30.78 -26.27
N LEU A 50 77.78 29.62 -26.73
CA LEU A 50 78.62 28.54 -27.25
C LEU A 50 78.30 28.25 -28.73
N SER A 51 79.28 28.42 -29.61
CA SER A 51 79.25 27.99 -31.02
C SER A 51 80.57 27.33 -31.42
N ASN A 52 81.04 26.39 -30.61
CA ASN A 52 82.29 25.69 -30.89
C ASN A 52 82.11 24.65 -32.00
N GLY A 53 83.17 24.41 -32.78
CA GLY A 53 83.25 23.29 -33.71
C GLY A 53 83.45 21.97 -32.98
N ARG A 54 82.89 20.88 -33.53
CA ARG A 54 82.94 19.56 -32.89
C ARG A 54 84.31 18.91 -33.09
N GLY A 55 84.91 18.40 -32.01
CA GLY A 55 86.12 17.57 -32.03
C GLY A 55 85.82 16.08 -32.20
N THR A 56 86.85 15.26 -32.41
CA THR A 56 86.76 13.78 -32.43
C THR A 56 86.90 13.19 -31.03
N PRO A 57 86.02 12.29 -30.57
CA PRO A 57 86.28 11.45 -29.39
C PRO A 57 87.37 10.41 -29.68
N ILE A 58 88.18 10.10 -28.67
CA ILE A 58 89.24 9.08 -28.69
C ILE A 58 88.62 7.80 -28.12
N ASP A 59 88.38 6.75 -28.91
CA ASP A 59 87.90 5.45 -28.39
C ASP A 59 88.72 4.29 -28.98
N HIS A 60 89.45 3.59 -28.11
CA HIS A 60 90.38 2.50 -28.40
C HIS A 60 89.86 1.20 -27.80
N THR A 61 88.96 0.50 -28.48
CA THR A 61 88.52 -0.82 -28.00
C THR A 61 88.33 -1.90 -29.09
N ASN A 62 88.45 -1.61 -30.40
CA ASN A 62 88.47 -2.67 -31.43
C ASN A 62 89.30 -2.28 -32.67
N LEU A 63 90.45 -2.93 -32.86
CA LEU A 63 91.52 -2.55 -33.79
C LEU A 63 91.40 -3.11 -35.23
N ARG A 64 90.29 -3.76 -35.61
CA ARG A 64 90.20 -4.43 -36.93
C ARG A 64 89.28 -3.80 -37.98
N ASP A 65 88.52 -2.74 -37.65
CA ASP A 65 87.54 -2.12 -38.58
C ASP A 65 87.71 -0.60 -38.80
N SER A 66 88.91 -0.03 -38.59
CA SER A 66 89.11 1.43 -38.71
C SER A 66 90.22 1.86 -39.67
N ILE A 67 90.23 1.34 -40.90
CA ILE A 67 91.15 1.73 -41.98
C ILE A 67 90.65 2.99 -42.73
N ALA A 68 90.01 3.92 -42.03
CA ALA A 68 89.53 5.19 -42.58
C ALA A 68 90.15 6.37 -41.82
N GLY A 69 90.62 7.37 -42.56
CA GLY A 69 91.31 8.57 -42.06
C GLY A 69 90.77 9.13 -40.75
N ASN A 70 91.66 9.48 -39.82
CA ASN A 70 91.27 10.26 -38.65
C ASN A 70 90.83 11.65 -39.10
N GLY A 71 89.52 11.83 -39.33
CA GLY A 71 88.96 13.03 -39.94
C GLY A 71 89.34 14.32 -39.20
N GLY A 72 89.47 15.43 -39.95
CA GLY A 72 89.70 16.77 -39.41
C GLY A 72 88.58 17.24 -38.47
N ALA A 73 88.82 18.28 -37.68
CA ALA A 73 87.84 18.82 -36.74
C ALA A 73 87.04 20.01 -37.30
N GLY A 74 85.81 20.20 -36.78
CA GLY A 74 84.94 21.28 -37.22
C GLY A 74 85.44 22.66 -36.80
N ALA A 75 85.25 23.67 -37.63
CA ALA A 75 85.57 25.07 -37.29
C ALA A 75 84.56 25.63 -36.27
N GLY A 76 84.97 26.65 -35.50
CA GLY A 76 84.08 27.46 -34.68
C GLY A 76 83.07 28.24 -35.54
N GLY A 77 81.91 28.53 -34.96
CA GLY A 77 80.79 29.18 -35.63
C GLY A 77 80.90 30.70 -35.72
N THR A 78 79.87 31.34 -36.28
CA THR A 78 79.79 32.81 -36.38
C THR A 78 78.78 33.34 -35.38
N ILE A 79 79.10 34.40 -34.65
CA ILE A 79 78.24 35.01 -33.64
C ILE A 79 78.11 36.50 -33.95
N LEU A 80 76.89 36.98 -34.11
CA LEU A 80 76.53 38.39 -34.29
C LEU A 80 75.70 38.82 -33.09
N LEU A 81 76.24 39.69 -32.25
CA LEU A 81 75.63 40.13 -30.99
C LEU A 81 75.43 41.65 -30.99
N ARG A 82 74.27 42.11 -30.54
CA ARG A 82 73.99 43.51 -30.22
C ARG A 82 73.25 43.57 -28.89
N VAL A 83 73.79 44.35 -27.96
CA VAL A 83 73.18 44.62 -26.64
C VAL A 83 73.26 46.12 -26.39
N LYS A 84 72.11 46.79 -26.25
CA LYS A 84 72.05 48.25 -26.06
C LYS A 84 72.40 48.67 -24.62
N HIS A 85 71.91 47.90 -23.64
CA HIS A 85 72.06 48.16 -22.21
C HIS A 85 72.49 46.88 -21.47
N PRO A 86 73.76 46.47 -21.57
CA PRO A 86 74.26 45.31 -20.85
C PRO A 86 74.36 45.59 -19.35
N ASP A 87 74.18 44.56 -18.53
CA ASP A 87 74.50 44.61 -17.10
C ASP A 87 76.01 44.74 -16.90
N LEU A 88 76.44 45.91 -16.41
CA LEU A 88 77.85 46.26 -16.24
C LEU A 88 78.52 45.49 -15.09
N SER A 89 77.76 44.80 -14.24
CA SER A 89 78.27 44.16 -13.02
C SER A 89 78.71 42.71 -13.20
N MET A 90 78.42 42.08 -14.34
CA MET A 90 78.60 40.64 -14.56
C MET A 90 79.18 40.34 -15.96
N PRO A 91 80.22 39.50 -16.09
CA PRO A 91 80.80 39.20 -17.40
C PRO A 91 79.97 38.19 -18.21
N LEU A 92 79.86 38.43 -19.52
CA LEU A 92 79.34 37.46 -20.49
C LEU A 92 80.52 36.76 -21.19
N THR A 93 80.42 35.43 -21.39
CA THR A 93 81.45 34.67 -22.11
C THR A 93 80.93 34.23 -23.48
N ILE A 94 81.75 34.32 -24.53
CA ILE A 94 81.44 33.87 -25.89
C ILE A 94 82.52 32.90 -26.34
N ASN A 95 82.17 31.64 -26.58
CA ASN A 95 83.09 30.66 -27.16
C ASN A 95 82.65 30.28 -28.57
N ALA A 96 83.50 30.52 -29.55
CA ALA A 96 83.36 29.98 -30.90
C ALA A 96 84.69 29.35 -31.32
N LYS A 97 85.15 28.36 -30.55
CA LYS A 97 86.41 27.66 -30.74
C LYS A 97 86.36 26.66 -31.87
N GLY A 98 87.50 26.39 -32.49
CA GLY A 98 87.69 25.24 -33.36
C GLY A 98 87.74 23.93 -32.58
N GLY A 99 87.23 22.85 -33.18
CA GLY A 99 87.28 21.51 -32.60
C GLY A 99 88.68 20.89 -32.65
N LYS A 100 88.99 19.96 -31.74
CA LYS A 100 90.26 19.22 -31.74
C LYS A 100 90.28 18.07 -32.76
N GLY A 101 91.37 17.95 -33.52
CA GLY A 101 91.63 16.90 -34.51
C GLY A 101 91.76 15.50 -33.89
N GLY A 102 91.66 14.45 -34.71
CA GLY A 102 91.74 13.05 -34.26
C GLY A 102 93.18 12.51 -34.22
N THR A 103 93.50 11.69 -33.22
CA THR A 103 94.84 11.10 -32.98
C THR A 103 94.91 9.66 -33.49
N THR A 104 96.01 9.25 -34.15
CA THR A 104 96.21 7.88 -34.69
C THR A 104 97.13 7.04 -33.78
N MET A 105 96.82 5.76 -33.51
CA MET A 105 97.54 4.92 -32.51
C MET A 105 98.05 3.52 -32.93
N GLY A 106 98.35 3.21 -34.21
CA GLY A 106 98.96 1.89 -34.53
C GLY A 106 99.49 1.67 -35.95
N TYR A 107 100.45 0.74 -36.09
CA TYR A 107 101.09 0.27 -37.33
C TYR A 107 100.42 -1.06 -37.77
N GLU A 108 99.42 -1.02 -38.64
CA GLU A 108 99.05 -2.19 -39.44
C GLU A 108 99.11 -1.81 -40.93
N VAL A 109 100.02 -2.45 -41.66
CA VAL A 109 100.10 -2.35 -43.12
C VAL A 109 98.98 -3.20 -43.69
N TYR A 110 97.87 -2.56 -44.06
CA TYR A 110 96.89 -3.13 -44.98
C TYR A 110 96.98 -2.34 -46.30
N ASN A 111 97.43 -3.00 -47.38
CA ASN A 111 97.52 -2.42 -48.73
C ASN A 111 98.35 -1.12 -48.88
N ASN A 112 99.51 -0.99 -48.21
CA ASN A 112 100.50 0.07 -48.48
C ASN A 112 99.99 1.54 -48.32
N LEU A 113 98.92 1.80 -47.56
CA LEU A 113 98.40 3.16 -47.31
C LEU A 113 98.68 3.61 -45.87
N ILE A 114 99.39 4.73 -45.69
CA ILE A 114 99.69 5.32 -44.37
C ILE A 114 98.67 6.44 -44.09
N VAL A 115 98.08 6.46 -42.88
CA VAL A 115 97.06 7.43 -42.47
C VAL A 115 97.60 8.40 -41.42
N GLY A 116 97.63 9.70 -41.73
CA GLY A 116 98.07 10.77 -40.82
C GLY A 116 97.05 11.17 -39.75
N ALA A 117 97.44 12.06 -38.84
CA ALA A 117 96.54 12.63 -37.83
C ALA A 117 95.52 13.61 -38.47
N GLY A 118 94.43 13.90 -37.76
CA GLY A 118 93.43 14.88 -38.20
C GLY A 118 93.82 16.31 -37.85
N GLY A 119 93.63 17.26 -38.78
CA GLY A 119 93.82 18.69 -38.54
C GLY A 119 92.87 19.27 -37.49
N GLY A 120 93.32 20.29 -36.77
CA GLY A 120 92.48 21.07 -35.86
C GLY A 120 91.55 22.02 -36.63
N GLY A 121 90.34 22.24 -36.12
CA GLY A 121 89.39 23.17 -36.73
C GLY A 121 89.80 24.63 -36.50
N GLY A 122 89.51 25.53 -37.45
CA GLY A 122 89.69 26.97 -37.23
C GLY A 122 88.74 27.52 -36.16
N GLY A 123 89.12 28.60 -35.48
CA GLY A 123 88.23 29.38 -34.63
C GLY A 123 87.15 30.13 -35.42
N GLY A 124 86.14 30.58 -34.71
CA GLY A 124 84.93 31.21 -35.24
C GLY A 124 85.06 32.71 -35.49
N GLN A 125 83.94 33.34 -35.88
CA GLN A 125 83.89 34.79 -36.14
C GLN A 125 82.87 35.43 -35.21
N VAL A 126 83.28 36.37 -34.36
CA VAL A 126 82.40 37.06 -33.42
C VAL A 126 82.31 38.54 -33.80
N PHE A 127 81.12 39.06 -34.02
CA PHE A 127 80.84 40.47 -34.25
C PHE A 127 79.90 40.94 -33.15
N CYS A 128 80.33 41.86 -32.28
CA CYS A 128 79.52 42.26 -31.13
C CYS A 128 79.47 43.78 -30.89
N PHE A 129 78.28 44.31 -30.59
CA PHE A 129 78.10 45.61 -29.94
C PHE A 129 77.60 45.38 -28.52
N MET A 130 78.40 45.78 -27.55
CA MET A 130 78.06 45.76 -26.13
C MET A 130 78.87 46.87 -25.43
N PRO A 131 78.27 48.05 -25.21
CA PRO A 131 78.98 49.18 -24.62
C PRO A 131 79.29 48.91 -23.14
N ASP A 132 80.54 49.18 -22.75
CA ASP A 132 81.02 49.27 -21.36
C ASP A 132 80.89 48.03 -20.43
N ALA A 133 80.41 46.88 -20.93
CA ALA A 133 80.35 45.64 -20.15
C ALA A 133 81.58 44.70 -20.34
N PRO A 134 82.00 43.99 -19.28
CA PRO A 134 83.05 42.97 -19.39
C PRO A 134 82.55 41.78 -20.23
N LEU A 135 83.30 41.45 -21.28
CA LEU A 135 82.99 40.37 -22.22
C LEU A 135 84.24 39.56 -22.50
N ASP A 136 84.16 38.25 -22.27
CA ASP A 136 85.24 37.30 -22.52
C ASP A 136 84.95 36.52 -23.81
N ILE A 137 85.82 36.61 -24.82
CA ILE A 137 85.59 35.99 -26.13
C ILE A 137 86.73 35.03 -26.46
N ASP A 138 86.40 33.74 -26.60
CA ASP A 138 87.31 32.68 -26.98
C ASP A 138 86.96 32.14 -28.38
N VAL A 139 87.70 32.62 -29.37
CA VAL A 139 87.68 32.12 -30.75
C VAL A 139 88.91 31.29 -31.07
N SER A 140 89.50 30.64 -30.06
CA SER A 140 90.74 29.89 -30.27
C SER A 140 90.58 28.75 -31.27
N LYS A 141 91.66 28.47 -31.99
CA LYS A 141 91.79 27.33 -32.88
C LYS A 141 91.70 26.02 -32.14
N GLY A 142 91.22 25.01 -32.85
CA GLY A 142 91.38 23.62 -32.48
C GLY A 142 92.80 23.15 -32.71
N LYS A 143 93.33 22.35 -31.79
CA LYS A 143 94.62 21.68 -31.99
C LYS A 143 94.49 20.46 -32.91
N ALA A 144 95.52 20.18 -33.69
CA ALA A 144 95.64 18.95 -34.46
C ALA A 144 95.72 17.73 -33.53
N GLY A 145 95.39 16.56 -34.07
CA GLY A 145 95.65 15.29 -33.38
C GLY A 145 97.13 14.91 -33.43
N ASN A 146 97.53 13.96 -32.58
CA ASN A 146 98.91 13.47 -32.51
C ASN A 146 99.14 12.26 -33.45
N THR A 147 100.40 12.03 -33.83
CA THR A 147 100.88 10.83 -34.55
C THR A 147 102.04 10.18 -33.79
N LEU A 148 102.27 8.87 -33.98
CA LEU A 148 103.33 8.09 -33.31
C LEU A 148 104.73 8.28 -33.92
N ASP A 149 104.84 8.70 -35.18
CA ASP A 149 106.11 9.11 -35.80
C ASP A 149 106.14 10.64 -36.00
N PRO A 150 106.51 11.41 -34.96
CA PRO A 150 106.52 12.87 -35.03
C PRO A 150 107.59 13.43 -35.98
N ASN A 151 108.49 12.60 -36.51
CA ASN A 151 109.57 13.02 -37.40
C ASN A 151 109.24 12.83 -38.89
N ASN A 152 108.12 12.18 -39.22
CA ASN A 152 107.66 12.05 -40.59
C ASN A 152 106.74 13.24 -40.96
N PRO A 153 107.20 14.20 -41.77
CA PRO A 153 106.44 15.41 -42.08
C PRO A 153 105.13 15.13 -42.84
N ASP A 154 105.04 14.00 -43.54
CA ASP A 154 103.87 13.64 -44.34
C ASP A 154 102.68 13.14 -43.49
N LEU A 155 102.89 12.89 -42.19
CA LEU A 155 101.87 12.40 -41.25
C LEU A 155 101.45 13.42 -40.20
N LEU A 156 102.08 14.60 -40.20
CA LEU A 156 101.80 15.69 -39.28
C LEU A 156 100.59 16.50 -39.75
N ALA A 157 99.64 16.69 -38.84
CA ALA A 157 98.52 17.59 -39.06
C ALA A 157 98.79 18.96 -38.42
N ARG A 158 98.17 20.01 -38.98
CA ARG A 158 98.31 21.38 -38.46
C ARG A 158 97.15 21.72 -37.54
N ASP A 159 97.44 22.51 -36.51
CA ASP A 159 96.40 23.20 -35.75
C ASP A 159 95.58 24.09 -36.70
N GLY A 160 94.34 24.40 -36.31
CA GLY A 160 93.54 25.38 -37.02
C GLY A 160 94.17 26.78 -36.98
N GLN A 161 93.43 27.78 -37.45
CA GLN A 161 93.77 29.18 -37.21
C GLN A 161 92.82 29.76 -36.19
N ASP A 162 93.30 30.68 -35.36
CA ASP A 162 92.43 31.38 -34.42
C ASP A 162 91.40 32.19 -35.22
N GLY A 163 90.19 32.26 -34.69
CA GLY A 163 89.13 33.05 -35.27
C GLY A 163 89.32 34.54 -35.03
N ASN A 164 88.32 35.34 -35.43
CA ASN A 164 88.37 36.78 -35.24
C ASN A 164 87.18 37.25 -34.40
N ALA A 165 87.40 38.26 -33.57
CA ALA A 165 86.37 38.92 -32.78
C ALA A 165 86.45 40.44 -33.01
N VAL A 166 85.36 41.02 -33.54
CA VAL A 166 85.24 42.43 -33.85
C VAL A 166 84.16 43.07 -32.98
N ARG A 167 84.51 44.17 -32.31
CA ARG A 167 83.53 45.07 -31.71
C ARG A 167 83.18 46.19 -32.66
N TYR A 168 81.89 46.48 -32.87
CA TYR A 168 81.42 47.58 -33.73
C TYR A 168 80.54 48.55 -32.94
N PRO A 169 80.56 49.89 -33.18
CA PRO A 169 79.68 50.86 -32.53
C PRO A 169 78.24 50.86 -33.10
N LEU A 170 77.27 51.33 -32.30
CA LEU A 170 75.83 51.27 -32.60
C LEU A 170 75.42 51.99 -33.90
N ASP A 171 76.09 53.10 -34.19
CA ASP A 171 75.73 54.04 -35.26
C ASP A 171 75.98 53.49 -36.68
N ASN A 172 76.57 52.29 -36.79
CA ASN A 172 76.84 51.63 -38.08
C ASN A 172 75.68 50.74 -38.57
N LEU A 173 74.52 50.72 -37.91
CA LEU A 173 73.33 49.99 -38.38
C LEU A 173 72.46 50.88 -39.29
N PRO A 174 71.98 50.38 -40.44
CA PRO A 174 71.11 51.15 -41.34
C PRO A 174 69.83 51.65 -40.66
N SER A 175 69.36 52.85 -41.01
CA SER A 175 68.10 53.43 -40.51
C SER A 175 66.83 52.67 -40.95
N CYS A 176 66.96 51.68 -41.82
CA CYS A 176 65.85 50.87 -42.33
C CYS A 176 65.37 49.77 -41.37
N PHE A 177 65.96 49.65 -40.17
CA PHE A 177 65.50 48.68 -39.17
C PHE A 177 64.36 49.27 -38.34
N PRO A 178 63.23 48.57 -38.15
CA PRO A 178 62.18 49.01 -37.24
C PRO A 178 62.65 48.98 -35.78
N GLU A 179 62.10 49.85 -34.94
CA GLU A 179 62.34 49.89 -33.49
C GLU A 179 60.98 49.95 -32.78
N LEU A 180 60.53 48.82 -32.27
CA LEU A 180 59.20 48.68 -31.67
C LEU A 180 59.24 48.79 -30.14
N SER A 181 58.27 49.47 -29.57
CA SER A 181 58.02 49.58 -28.13
C SER A 181 56.63 49.11 -27.75
N THR A 182 56.51 48.27 -26.71
CA THR A 182 55.23 47.69 -26.27
C THR A 182 54.93 48.06 -24.82
N THR A 183 53.71 48.49 -24.53
CA THR A 183 53.20 48.78 -23.18
C THR A 183 51.90 48.02 -22.92
N ILE A 184 51.64 47.68 -21.66
CA ILE A 184 50.35 47.12 -21.21
C ILE A 184 49.69 48.14 -20.26
N SER A 185 48.36 48.23 -20.27
CA SER A 185 47.60 48.98 -19.27
C SER A 185 46.33 48.21 -18.89
N LEU A 186 45.98 48.26 -17.61
CA LEU A 186 44.74 47.65 -17.10
C LEU A 186 43.60 48.68 -17.24
N LEU A 187 42.60 48.40 -18.08
CA LEU A 187 41.58 49.39 -18.45
C LEU A 187 40.41 49.48 -17.46
N ASN A 188 40.07 48.39 -16.78
CA ASN A 188 38.94 48.34 -15.84
C ASN A 188 39.37 47.90 -14.43
N PRO A 189 40.22 48.65 -13.72
CA PRO A 189 40.60 48.31 -12.34
C PRO A 189 39.43 48.60 -11.38
N VAL A 190 38.38 47.78 -11.41
CA VAL A 190 37.39 47.71 -10.33
C VAL A 190 38.11 47.17 -9.11
N THR A 191 38.61 48.06 -8.26
CA THR A 191 39.28 47.66 -7.02
C THR A 191 38.24 47.63 -5.90
N PRO A 192 38.08 46.49 -5.19
CA PRO A 192 38.73 45.19 -5.35
C PRO A 192 38.16 44.30 -6.48
N GLN A 193 39.02 43.50 -7.13
CA GLN A 193 38.64 42.46 -8.10
C GLN A 193 38.43 41.12 -7.41
N TYR A 194 37.41 40.37 -7.83
CA TYR A 194 37.04 39.10 -7.21
C TYR A 194 37.05 37.95 -8.22
N PRO A 195 37.25 36.69 -7.77
CA PRO A 195 36.99 35.50 -8.59
C PRO A 195 35.64 35.60 -9.33
N GLY A 196 35.63 35.23 -10.61
CA GLY A 196 34.47 35.35 -11.50
C GLY A 196 34.31 36.69 -12.22
N SER A 197 35.04 37.75 -11.83
CA SER A 197 34.96 39.08 -12.47
C SER A 197 35.61 39.10 -13.86
N LEU A 198 35.19 40.03 -14.72
CA LEU A 198 35.83 40.29 -16.01
C LEU A 198 36.90 41.38 -15.87
N VAL A 199 38.05 41.15 -16.50
CA VAL A 199 39.20 42.04 -16.48
C VAL A 199 39.69 42.31 -17.91
N THR A 200 40.09 43.55 -18.19
CA THR A 200 40.43 44.01 -19.53
C THR A 200 41.78 44.70 -19.54
N TYR A 201 42.70 44.20 -20.36
CA TYR A 201 44.01 44.79 -20.62
C TYR A 201 44.05 45.45 -22.00
N GLN A 202 44.82 46.53 -22.15
CA GLN A 202 45.19 47.10 -23.44
C GLN A 202 46.70 46.97 -23.64
N ILE A 203 47.08 46.35 -24.75
CA ILE A 203 48.46 46.13 -25.16
C ILE A 203 48.74 47.01 -26.37
N LYS A 204 49.62 47.98 -26.23
CA LYS A 204 49.93 48.99 -27.25
C LYS A 204 51.35 48.78 -27.76
N THR A 205 51.51 48.57 -29.06
CA THR A 205 52.81 48.46 -29.74
C THR A 205 53.01 49.64 -30.68
N THR A 206 54.09 50.40 -30.51
CA THR A 206 54.43 51.60 -31.29
C THR A 206 55.75 51.40 -32.02
N ASN A 207 55.87 51.81 -33.28
CA ASN A 207 57.15 51.86 -33.98
C ASN A 207 57.78 53.25 -33.86
N ASN A 208 59.07 53.34 -33.57
CA ASN A 208 59.78 54.61 -33.45
C ASN A 208 59.69 55.41 -34.76
N ALA A 209 59.47 56.72 -34.66
CA ALA A 209 59.25 57.62 -35.80
C ALA A 209 60.43 57.70 -36.79
N VAL A 210 61.66 57.44 -36.32
CA VAL A 210 62.89 57.52 -37.15
C VAL A 210 63.40 56.15 -37.64
N ALA A 211 62.61 55.09 -37.45
CA ALA A 211 62.98 53.71 -37.78
C ALA A 211 62.44 53.26 -39.16
N GLY A 212 62.73 52.03 -39.55
CA GLY A 212 62.13 51.38 -40.73
C GLY A 212 60.72 50.83 -40.49
N ASN A 213 60.02 50.42 -41.56
CA ASN A 213 58.69 49.81 -41.46
C ASN A 213 58.76 48.41 -40.83
N ALA A 214 57.87 48.13 -39.86
CA ALA A 214 57.78 46.82 -39.20
C ALA A 214 56.67 45.97 -39.82
N GLY A 215 57.01 45.10 -40.77
CA GLY A 215 56.06 44.17 -41.41
C GLY A 215 56.05 42.79 -40.75
N GLY A 216 54.86 42.17 -40.66
CA GLY A 216 54.71 40.82 -40.13
C GLY A 216 54.92 40.71 -38.63
N VAL A 217 54.55 41.77 -37.89
CA VAL A 217 54.65 41.81 -36.42
C VAL A 217 53.64 40.84 -35.82
N GLN A 218 54.11 40.04 -34.86
CA GLN A 218 53.33 39.10 -34.05
C GLN A 218 53.44 39.53 -32.58
N LEU A 219 52.30 39.75 -31.94
CA LEU A 219 52.17 39.97 -30.51
C LEU A 219 51.90 38.64 -29.80
N HIS A 220 52.71 38.33 -28.79
CA HIS A 220 52.51 37.23 -27.87
C HIS A 220 52.19 37.78 -26.49
N HIS A 221 51.04 37.42 -25.93
CA HIS A 221 50.63 37.81 -24.60
C HIS A 221 50.36 36.58 -23.75
N ILE A 222 50.96 36.52 -22.56
CA ILE A 222 50.68 35.45 -21.60
C ILE A 222 49.67 36.02 -20.61
N ILE A 223 48.44 35.51 -20.67
CA ILE A 223 47.43 35.79 -19.66
C ILE A 223 47.90 35.14 -18.34
N PRO A 224 47.83 35.84 -17.20
CA PRO A 224 48.19 35.26 -15.91
C PRO A 224 47.46 33.94 -15.61
N ILE A 225 48.14 33.02 -14.92
CA ILE A 225 47.56 31.74 -14.51
C ILE A 225 46.35 32.00 -13.59
N GLY A 226 45.21 31.36 -13.88
CA GLY A 226 43.94 31.58 -13.18
C GLY A 226 43.04 32.62 -13.82
N LEU A 227 43.38 33.12 -15.02
CA LEU A 227 42.47 33.86 -15.89
C LEU A 227 42.22 33.06 -17.17
N SER A 228 40.99 33.12 -17.66
CA SER A 228 40.55 32.53 -18.92
C SER A 228 40.29 33.61 -19.97
N PHE A 229 40.73 33.39 -21.21
CA PHE A 229 40.51 34.30 -22.33
C PHE A 229 39.01 34.37 -22.70
N VAL A 230 38.47 35.58 -22.86
CA VAL A 230 37.08 35.82 -23.28
C VAL A 230 37.04 36.40 -24.69
N SER A 231 37.73 37.52 -24.94
CA SER A 231 37.73 38.20 -26.24
C SER A 231 38.96 39.08 -26.44
N ALA A 232 39.25 39.44 -27.70
CA ALA A 232 40.25 40.45 -28.04
C ALA A 232 39.80 41.32 -29.22
N GLU A 233 40.11 42.61 -29.15
CA GLU A 233 39.77 43.62 -30.16
C GLU A 233 41.02 44.44 -30.53
N VAL A 234 41.13 44.91 -31.77
CA VAL A 234 42.31 45.66 -32.26
C VAL A 234 41.93 47.02 -32.81
N THR A 235 42.80 48.00 -32.59
CA THR A 235 42.73 49.35 -33.17
C THR A 235 44.10 49.76 -33.71
N TYR A 236 44.09 50.58 -34.76
CA TYR A 236 45.28 51.01 -35.50
C TYR A 236 45.37 52.54 -35.52
N SER A 237 46.58 53.11 -35.53
CA SER A 237 46.82 54.52 -35.79
C SER A 237 47.57 54.73 -37.11
N GLY A 238 47.35 55.87 -37.77
CA GLY A 238 48.03 56.22 -39.02
C GLY A 238 47.79 55.20 -40.12
N ASP A 239 48.89 54.70 -40.71
CA ASP A 239 48.89 53.73 -41.81
C ASP A 239 49.13 52.28 -41.33
N ALA A 240 49.12 52.05 -40.02
CA ALA A 240 49.17 50.71 -39.45
C ALA A 240 47.96 49.87 -39.88
N ARG A 241 48.22 48.60 -40.18
CA ARG A 241 47.20 47.69 -40.73
C ARG A 241 47.45 46.25 -40.32
N GLY A 242 46.39 45.44 -40.33
CA GLY A 242 46.42 44.03 -39.97
C GLY A 242 45.02 43.41 -40.00
N PRO A 243 44.82 42.27 -39.31
CA PRO A 243 43.53 41.57 -39.31
C PRO A 243 42.41 42.38 -38.64
N ALA A 244 41.23 42.46 -39.28
CA ALA A 244 40.05 43.11 -38.71
C ALA A 244 39.44 42.34 -37.52
N ILE A 245 39.66 41.02 -37.46
CA ILE A 245 39.24 40.14 -36.35
C ILE A 245 40.47 39.39 -35.87
N LEU A 246 40.77 39.52 -34.59
CA LEU A 246 41.88 38.81 -33.98
C LEU A 246 41.51 37.35 -33.72
N LYS A 247 42.33 36.43 -34.20
CA LYS A 247 42.26 35.00 -33.86
C LYS A 247 43.48 34.64 -33.05
N ASN A 248 43.28 34.02 -31.88
CA ASN A 248 44.38 33.47 -31.11
C ASN A 248 44.98 32.28 -31.86
N THR A 249 46.23 32.39 -32.30
CA THR A 249 46.99 31.33 -32.98
C THR A 249 47.93 30.56 -32.04
N GLY A 250 47.87 30.84 -30.73
CA GLY A 250 48.66 30.15 -29.73
C GLY A 250 48.22 28.70 -29.49
N THR A 251 49.08 27.94 -28.84
CA THR A 251 48.87 26.51 -28.55
C THR A 251 47.90 26.28 -27.39
N THR A 252 47.65 27.30 -26.56
CA THR A 252 46.73 27.26 -25.41
C THR A 252 45.95 28.57 -25.28
N GLN A 253 44.83 28.55 -24.55
CA GLN A 253 44.02 29.75 -24.33
C GLN A 253 44.73 30.85 -23.52
N ASN A 254 45.76 30.51 -22.74
CA ASN A 254 46.49 31.46 -21.89
C ASN A 254 47.75 32.01 -22.58
N GLN A 255 48.16 31.44 -23.71
CA GLN A 255 49.20 31.95 -24.57
C GLN A 255 48.56 32.58 -25.80
N LEU A 256 48.20 33.85 -25.69
CA LEU A 256 47.59 34.57 -26.81
C LEU A 256 48.64 34.93 -27.85
N ARG A 257 48.39 34.58 -29.09
CA ARG A 257 49.20 35.04 -30.23
C ARG A 257 48.30 35.70 -31.27
N PHE A 258 48.64 36.94 -31.59
CA PHE A 258 47.98 37.76 -32.59
C PHE A 258 49.04 38.32 -33.54
N GLY A 259 48.75 38.48 -34.83
CA GLY A 259 49.80 38.97 -35.72
C GLY A 259 49.38 39.28 -37.13
N ASP A 260 50.38 39.25 -38.01
CA ASP A 260 50.37 39.80 -39.36
C ASP A 260 50.14 41.32 -39.39
N PHE A 261 50.59 42.02 -38.36
CA PHE A 261 50.52 43.48 -38.33
C PHE A 261 51.65 44.10 -39.15
N ASN A 262 51.33 45.20 -39.83
CA ASN A 262 52.29 46.10 -40.42
C ASN A 262 52.23 47.44 -39.69
N ILE A 263 53.33 47.86 -39.07
CA ILE A 263 53.43 49.07 -38.25
C ILE A 263 54.47 50.02 -38.86
N PRO A 264 54.05 51.02 -39.64
CA PRO A 264 54.93 52.05 -40.18
C PRO A 264 55.62 52.89 -39.08
N PRO A 265 56.71 53.61 -39.40
CA PRO A 265 57.41 54.46 -38.44
C PRO A 265 56.47 55.52 -37.83
N GLY A 266 56.40 55.60 -36.51
CA GLY A 266 55.53 56.53 -35.77
C GLY A 266 54.13 56.00 -35.45
N ASP A 267 53.70 54.90 -36.08
CA ASP A 267 52.36 54.34 -35.91
C ASP A 267 52.27 53.29 -34.79
N THR A 268 51.03 52.93 -34.45
CA THR A 268 50.69 52.08 -33.31
C THR A 268 49.61 51.04 -33.66
N VAL A 269 49.73 49.84 -33.08
CA VAL A 269 48.65 48.85 -32.93
C VAL A 269 48.29 48.74 -31.45
N SER A 270 47.00 48.84 -31.10
CA SER A 270 46.51 48.62 -29.72
C SER A 270 45.51 47.48 -29.68
N ILE A 271 45.76 46.48 -28.85
CA ILE A 271 44.91 45.30 -28.68
C ILE A 271 44.29 45.32 -27.27
N THR A 272 42.97 45.30 -27.20
CA THR A 272 42.21 45.18 -25.96
C THR A 272 41.84 43.72 -25.73
N VAL A 273 42.34 43.10 -24.66
CA VAL A 273 42.10 41.70 -24.29
C VAL A 273 41.21 41.66 -23.06
N THR A 274 40.09 40.94 -23.12
CA THR A 274 39.22 40.66 -21.97
C THR A 274 39.41 39.22 -21.51
N GLY A 275 39.64 39.04 -20.22
CA GLY A 275 39.68 37.75 -19.54
C GLY A 275 38.67 37.66 -18.40
N LYS A 276 38.34 36.45 -17.99
CA LYS A 276 37.56 36.16 -16.78
C LYS A 276 38.49 35.62 -15.71
N ILE A 277 38.38 36.14 -14.49
CA ILE A 277 39.10 35.63 -13.33
C ILE A 277 38.47 34.28 -12.96
N ASP A 278 39.25 33.21 -12.94
CA ASP A 278 38.75 31.87 -12.65
C ASP A 278 38.32 31.78 -11.18
N CYS A 279 37.25 31.05 -10.91
CA CYS A 279 36.63 30.97 -9.59
C CYS A 279 37.52 30.34 -8.51
N ALA A 280 38.53 29.56 -8.91
CA ALA A 280 39.45 28.88 -8.01
C ALA A 280 40.76 29.64 -7.79
N ILE A 281 40.90 30.84 -8.38
CA ILE A 281 42.12 31.64 -8.20
C ILE A 281 42.29 32.02 -6.72
N LEU A 282 43.52 31.98 -6.24
CA LEU A 282 43.84 32.42 -4.88
C LEU A 282 43.94 33.97 -4.84
N PRO A 283 43.64 34.60 -3.69
CA PRO A 283 43.89 36.03 -3.51
C PRO A 283 45.39 36.34 -3.66
N GLY A 284 45.72 37.40 -4.40
CA GLY A 284 47.11 37.75 -4.69
C GLY A 284 47.28 38.75 -5.83
N THR A 285 48.52 39.07 -6.14
CA THR A 285 48.90 39.92 -7.28
C THR A 285 49.39 39.05 -8.42
N TYR A 286 48.86 39.26 -9.62
CA TYR A 286 49.13 38.47 -10.81
C TYR A 286 49.72 39.35 -11.91
N HIS A 287 50.93 39.02 -12.33
CA HIS A 287 51.71 39.80 -13.28
C HIS A 287 51.38 39.44 -14.73
N SER A 288 51.23 40.47 -15.56
CA SER A 288 50.89 40.35 -16.98
C SER A 288 52.10 40.71 -17.86
N SER A 289 52.28 40.00 -18.99
CA SER A 289 53.43 40.25 -19.88
C SER A 289 53.06 40.17 -21.35
N ALA A 290 53.74 40.96 -22.18
CA ALA A 290 53.55 40.96 -23.63
C ALA A 290 54.89 41.13 -24.34
N ILE A 291 55.04 40.36 -25.40
CA ILE A 291 56.24 40.25 -26.22
C ILE A 291 55.81 40.47 -27.66
N ILE A 292 56.67 41.15 -28.42
CA ILE A 292 56.48 41.33 -29.85
C ILE A 292 57.63 40.69 -30.60
N SER A 293 57.32 40.16 -31.77
CA SER A 293 58.31 39.61 -32.68
C SER A 293 57.96 40.05 -34.10
N TYR A 294 58.94 40.18 -34.97
CA TYR A 294 58.71 40.46 -36.39
C TYR A 294 59.75 39.72 -37.23
N LEU A 295 59.37 39.39 -38.46
CA LEU A 295 60.25 38.69 -39.39
C LEU A 295 61.21 39.66 -40.10
N ASP A 296 62.40 39.15 -40.42
CA ASP A 296 63.56 39.79 -41.03
C ASP A 296 63.25 41.08 -41.85
N PRO A 297 63.76 42.25 -41.44
CA PRO A 297 63.52 43.54 -42.11
C PRO A 297 64.18 43.67 -43.49
N THR A 298 64.93 42.66 -43.96
CA THR A 298 65.51 42.63 -45.31
C THR A 298 64.61 41.93 -46.35
N ARG A 299 63.36 41.63 -46.01
CA ARG A 299 62.34 41.09 -46.93
C ARG A 299 61.76 42.23 -47.79
N THR A 300 61.96 42.15 -49.11
CA THR A 300 61.42 43.11 -50.08
C THR A 300 60.24 42.49 -50.85
N MET A 301 59.42 43.32 -51.51
CA MET A 301 58.35 42.81 -52.39
C MET A 301 58.87 41.91 -53.52
N ASP A 302 60.12 42.10 -53.94
CA ASP A 302 60.76 41.33 -55.00
C ASP A 302 61.25 39.95 -54.56
N ASN A 303 61.27 39.67 -53.26
CA ASN A 303 61.68 38.36 -52.73
C ASN A 303 60.80 37.94 -51.54
N PRO A 304 59.50 37.73 -51.76
CA PRO A 304 58.53 37.49 -50.71
C PRO A 304 58.75 36.14 -50.02
N ASP A 305 59.47 35.18 -50.62
CA ASP A 305 59.66 33.83 -50.08
C ASP A 305 61.00 33.59 -49.38
N ARG A 306 61.83 34.63 -49.19
CA ARG A 306 63.08 34.49 -48.43
C ARG A 306 62.78 34.14 -46.97
N ARG A 307 62.99 32.88 -46.60
CA ARG A 307 62.86 32.36 -45.24
C ARG A 307 64.23 31.97 -44.68
N ILE A 308 64.64 32.60 -43.58
CA ILE A 308 65.51 31.91 -42.61
C ILE A 308 64.56 31.20 -41.64
N SER A 309 64.13 30.00 -42.02
CA SER A 309 63.37 29.11 -41.14
C SER A 309 64.23 27.88 -40.84
N PRO A 310 64.34 27.43 -39.58
CA PRO A 310 64.82 26.08 -39.31
C PRO A 310 63.86 25.11 -39.99
N LEU A 311 64.37 24.27 -40.90
CA LEU A 311 63.61 23.17 -41.49
C LEU A 311 63.43 22.08 -40.41
N LEU A 312 62.22 21.55 -40.28
CA LEU A 312 61.81 20.30 -39.61
C LEU A 312 62.98 19.55 -38.92
N ASN A 313 63.08 19.68 -37.58
CA ASN A 313 63.71 18.77 -36.59
C ASN A 313 64.18 19.56 -35.34
N SER A 314 63.28 20.28 -34.68
CA SER A 314 63.54 20.69 -33.28
C SER A 314 63.32 19.48 -32.38
N PHE A 315 64.30 19.15 -31.54
CA PHE A 315 64.20 18.03 -30.58
C PHE A 315 62.96 18.15 -29.68
N ASP A 316 62.23 17.05 -29.51
CA ASP A 316 61.10 16.94 -28.59
C ASP A 316 61.58 17.09 -27.14
N GLY A 317 61.06 18.11 -26.46
CA GLY A 317 61.41 18.45 -25.09
C GLY A 317 61.14 19.92 -24.75
N TYR A 318 59.90 20.38 -24.95
CA TYR A 318 59.51 21.76 -24.62
C TYR A 318 59.28 21.90 -23.11
N LEU A 319 60.35 22.18 -22.36
CA LEU A 319 60.25 22.96 -21.12
C LEU A 319 60.19 24.43 -21.52
N THR A 320 59.00 25.03 -21.47
CA THR A 320 58.79 26.47 -21.65
C THR A 320 58.96 27.23 -20.32
N ASP A 321 60.01 26.91 -19.55
CA ASP A 321 60.62 27.88 -18.64
C ASP A 321 61.70 28.59 -19.44
N TYR A 322 61.31 29.68 -20.10
CA TYR A 322 62.26 30.54 -20.80
C TYR A 322 62.25 31.94 -20.20
N GLU A 323 63.41 32.38 -19.72
CA GLU A 323 63.89 33.67 -20.20
C GLU A 323 64.02 33.57 -21.73
N ALA A 324 62.95 34.02 -22.39
CA ALA A 324 62.82 34.39 -23.80
C ALA A 324 63.61 33.57 -24.83
N GLY A 325 63.12 32.38 -25.18
CA GLY A 325 63.45 31.72 -26.43
C GLY A 325 62.70 32.36 -27.61
N GLY A 326 63.40 33.21 -28.38
CA GLY A 326 63.10 33.51 -29.79
C GLY A 326 62.70 34.96 -30.16
N VAL A 327 63.40 35.48 -31.18
CA VAL A 327 63.00 36.47 -32.21
C VAL A 327 63.26 37.98 -31.94
N VAL A 328 64.17 38.53 -32.77
CA VAL A 328 64.29 39.86 -33.47
C VAL A 328 63.83 41.17 -32.73
N PRO A 329 64.53 42.32 -32.87
CA PRO A 329 64.50 43.48 -31.94
C PRO A 329 63.17 44.22 -31.72
N GLY A 330 62.54 44.03 -30.56
CA GLY A 330 61.55 44.95 -30.00
C GLY A 330 61.70 44.99 -28.48
N SER A 331 61.34 46.08 -27.81
CA SER A 331 61.36 46.08 -26.34
C SER A 331 60.20 45.22 -25.81
N ASN A 332 60.53 44.16 -25.07
CA ASN A 332 59.56 43.33 -24.37
C ASN A 332 59.10 44.01 -23.08
N TYR A 333 57.81 43.93 -22.77
CA TYR A 333 57.31 44.33 -21.45
C TYR A 333 57.39 43.11 -20.53
N ASN A 334 58.40 43.09 -19.64
CA ASN A 334 58.37 42.21 -18.48
C ASN A 334 57.90 43.03 -17.28
N GLY A 335 56.88 42.56 -16.56
CA GLY A 335 56.32 43.25 -15.40
C GLY A 335 57.25 43.32 -14.17
N ASN A 336 58.57 43.23 -14.35
CA ASN A 336 59.56 43.24 -13.26
C ASN A 336 60.25 44.61 -13.10
N ASP A 337 59.81 45.64 -13.81
CA ASP A 337 60.19 47.02 -13.52
C ASP A 337 59.34 47.53 -12.34
N PRO A 338 59.91 47.97 -11.21
CA PRO A 338 59.14 48.51 -10.09
C PRO A 338 58.33 49.78 -10.45
N ALA A 339 58.58 50.43 -11.60
CA ALA A 339 57.72 51.50 -12.13
C ALA A 339 56.42 50.99 -12.81
N ALA A 340 56.28 49.69 -13.00
CA ALA A 340 55.25 49.01 -13.81
C ALA A 340 54.26 48.16 -12.96
N ALA A 341 54.09 48.53 -11.68
CA ALA A 341 53.22 47.86 -10.72
C ALA A 341 51.74 48.30 -10.79
N ALA A 342 51.40 49.28 -11.65
CA ALA A 342 50.03 49.79 -11.81
C ALA A 342 49.18 48.89 -12.73
N GLU A 343 49.83 47.99 -13.46
CA GLU A 343 49.27 47.14 -14.51
C GLU A 343 48.99 45.71 -14.04
N ASP A 344 49.42 45.36 -12.83
CA ASP A 344 49.19 44.05 -12.22
C ASP A 344 47.74 43.86 -11.75
N LEU A 345 47.22 42.65 -11.90
CA LEU A 345 45.89 42.31 -11.39
C LEU A 345 45.95 41.89 -9.93
N LYS A 346 45.29 42.65 -9.06
CA LYS A 346 45.11 42.29 -7.64
C LYS A 346 43.77 41.61 -7.39
N VAL A 347 43.80 40.31 -7.15
CA VAL A 347 42.61 39.52 -6.78
C VAL A 347 42.43 39.48 -5.27
N THR A 348 41.23 39.80 -4.81
CA THR A 348 40.86 39.84 -3.38
C THR A 348 40.00 38.65 -3.01
N ALA A 349 40.15 38.15 -1.79
CA ALA A 349 39.28 37.11 -1.25
C ALA A 349 37.83 37.62 -1.19
N VAL A 350 36.87 36.78 -1.61
CA VAL A 350 35.45 37.07 -1.39
C VAL A 350 35.13 36.84 0.08
N VAL A 351 34.73 37.90 0.77
CA VAL A 351 34.18 37.83 2.13
C VAL A 351 32.76 38.34 2.07
N LEU A 352 31.79 37.47 2.35
CA LEU A 352 30.39 37.84 2.43
C LEU A 352 30.04 38.22 3.88
N GLN A 353 29.42 39.39 4.04
CA GLN A 353 28.73 39.83 5.24
C GLN A 353 27.21 39.68 5.05
N ASN A 354 26.45 39.64 6.14
CA ASN A 354 24.98 39.54 6.11
C ASN A 354 24.45 38.34 5.31
N ASN A 355 25.15 37.20 5.35
CA ASN A 355 24.63 35.92 4.88
C ASN A 355 23.89 35.19 6.00
N GLN A 356 22.98 35.89 6.68
CA GLN A 356 22.16 35.33 7.74
C GLN A 356 20.74 35.04 7.27
N ILE A 357 20.15 34.02 7.89
CA ILE A 357 18.76 33.62 7.72
C ILE A 357 18.02 33.68 9.06
N HIS A 358 16.74 34.02 9.00
CA HIS A 358 15.87 34.21 10.16
C HIS A 358 14.67 33.28 10.07
N ALA A 359 14.30 32.71 11.22
CA ALA A 359 13.07 31.96 11.37
C ALA A 359 11.86 32.92 11.35
N PRO A 360 10.69 32.45 10.90
CA PRO A 360 9.43 33.16 11.11
C PRO A 360 9.07 33.22 12.60
N GLU A 361 8.11 34.08 12.95
CA GLU A 361 7.62 34.24 14.33
C GLU A 361 7.12 32.90 14.90
N GLN A 362 6.30 32.17 14.13
CA GLN A 362 5.89 30.80 14.45
C GLN A 362 6.87 29.78 13.88
N HIS A 363 7.66 29.16 14.75
CA HIS A 363 8.70 28.17 14.38
C HIS A 363 8.66 26.89 15.24
N ILE A 364 7.65 26.77 16.10
CA ILE A 364 7.35 25.57 16.90
C ILE A 364 5.91 25.16 16.59
N PHE A 365 5.71 23.87 16.29
CA PHE A 365 4.42 23.32 15.86
C PHE A 365 4.10 22.03 16.62
N CYS A 366 2.82 21.84 16.92
CA CYS A 366 2.32 20.63 17.58
C CYS A 366 1.84 19.66 16.49
N ALA A 367 2.43 18.47 16.38
CA ALA A 367 2.18 17.44 15.36
C ALA A 367 2.52 17.82 13.90
N SER A 368 2.00 18.94 13.39
CA SER A 368 2.33 19.50 12.09
C SER A 368 2.11 21.01 12.05
N GLY A 369 2.71 21.68 11.07
CA GLY A 369 2.46 23.11 10.88
C GLY A 369 3.13 23.68 9.65
N ASN A 370 2.54 24.74 9.11
CA ASN A 370 3.05 25.45 7.95
C ASN A 370 3.73 26.75 8.42
N PRO A 371 5.06 26.78 8.55
CA PRO A 371 5.80 28.01 8.82
C PRO A 371 5.60 29.03 7.72
N ASP A 372 5.59 30.31 8.09
CA ASP A 372 5.82 31.38 7.12
C ASP A 372 7.23 31.28 6.52
N LYS A 373 7.50 32.09 5.50
CA LYS A 373 8.77 32.09 4.78
C LYS A 373 9.97 32.33 5.72
N LEU A 374 10.98 31.50 5.59
CA LEU A 374 12.33 31.79 6.08
C LEU A 374 12.88 32.99 5.32
N THR A 375 13.22 34.04 6.04
CA THR A 375 13.76 35.26 5.42
C THR A 375 15.26 35.25 5.47
N GLY A 376 15.90 35.54 4.34
CA GLY A 376 17.33 35.70 4.25
C GLY A 376 17.71 37.16 4.04
N GLU A 377 18.76 37.61 4.72
CA GLU A 377 19.35 38.91 4.44
C GLU A 377 19.95 38.94 3.03
N LEU A 378 20.05 40.14 2.45
CA LEU A 378 20.80 40.37 1.23
C LEU A 378 22.30 40.30 1.59
N PRO A 379 23.06 39.33 1.05
CA PRO A 379 24.49 39.29 1.28
C PRO A 379 25.15 40.58 0.79
N SER A 380 26.20 41.00 1.48
CA SER A 380 27.00 42.16 1.14
C SER A 380 28.48 41.79 1.12
N GLY A 381 29.32 42.60 0.46
CA GLY A 381 30.70 42.24 0.14
C GLY A 381 30.82 41.48 -1.19
N GLY A 382 31.95 41.60 -1.88
CA GLY A 382 32.05 41.16 -3.27
C GLY A 382 31.43 42.16 -4.26
N THR A 383 30.90 41.65 -5.36
CA THR A 383 30.01 42.36 -6.30
C THR A 383 28.56 41.97 -5.99
N GLN A 384 27.59 42.86 -6.21
CA GLN A 384 26.19 42.70 -5.76
C GLN A 384 25.38 41.63 -6.54
N THR A 385 26.02 40.61 -7.10
CA THR A 385 25.40 39.55 -7.89
C THR A 385 25.59 38.20 -7.21
N PHE A 386 24.52 37.70 -6.60
CA PHE A 386 24.51 36.44 -5.84
C PHE A 386 23.45 35.48 -6.38
N SER A 387 23.71 34.19 -6.26
CA SER A 387 22.70 33.13 -6.42
C SER A 387 22.61 32.29 -5.15
N TYR A 388 21.47 31.63 -4.95
CA TYR A 388 21.17 30.90 -3.71
C TYR A 388 20.80 29.46 -4.00
N GLN A 389 20.99 28.60 -3.01
CA GLN A 389 20.47 27.25 -2.95
C GLN A 389 20.12 26.93 -1.49
N TRP A 390 18.85 26.65 -1.20
CA TRP A 390 18.44 26.22 0.14
C TRP A 390 18.72 24.74 0.34
N GLN A 391 19.12 24.40 1.57
CA GLN A 391 19.40 23.06 2.01
C GLN A 391 18.61 22.72 3.27
N GLN A 392 18.26 21.45 3.41
CA GLN A 392 17.60 20.91 4.60
C GLN A 392 18.40 19.76 5.23
N SER A 393 18.23 19.57 6.54
CA SER A 393 18.86 18.50 7.31
C SER A 393 17.95 18.02 8.44
N ARG A 394 18.03 16.72 8.76
CA ARG A 394 17.34 16.12 9.91
C ARG A 394 18.22 16.07 11.17
N ASP A 395 19.53 16.06 11.00
CA ASP A 395 20.53 15.84 12.06
C ASP A 395 21.42 17.06 12.32
N ASN A 396 21.25 18.14 11.55
CA ASN A 396 22.11 19.33 11.54
C ASN A 396 23.57 19.03 11.14
N VAL A 397 23.82 17.91 10.48
CA VAL A 397 25.16 17.48 10.01
C VAL A 397 25.14 17.31 8.49
N ILE A 398 24.23 16.48 7.98
CA ILE A 398 24.10 16.20 6.55
C ILE A 398 23.01 17.11 5.97
N PHE A 399 23.41 18.01 5.08
CA PHE A 399 22.51 18.95 4.41
C PHE A 399 22.35 18.58 2.94
N LEU A 400 21.10 18.47 2.49
CA LEU A 400 20.72 18.14 1.12
C LEU A 400 20.07 19.35 0.44
N ASP A 401 20.36 19.53 -0.84
CA ASP A 401 19.74 20.59 -1.65
C ASP A 401 18.23 20.37 -1.80
N ILE A 402 17.48 21.45 -1.65
CA ILE A 402 16.04 21.49 -1.94
C ILE A 402 15.88 21.90 -3.41
N PRO A 403 15.40 21.00 -4.30
CA PRO A 403 15.35 21.30 -5.73
C PRO A 403 14.53 22.56 -6.04
N GLY A 404 15.10 23.47 -6.83
CA GLY A 404 14.44 24.71 -7.27
C GLY A 404 14.37 25.83 -6.23
N ALA A 405 14.83 25.61 -4.99
CA ALA A 405 14.84 26.62 -3.93
C ALA A 405 16.03 27.57 -4.07
N ILE A 406 15.99 28.42 -5.10
CA ILE A 406 17.09 29.33 -5.50
C ILE A 406 16.83 30.82 -5.18
N SER A 407 15.75 31.11 -4.46
CA SER A 407 15.36 32.47 -4.08
C SER A 407 16.05 32.92 -2.78
N LYS A 408 16.11 34.24 -2.56
CA LYS A 408 16.68 34.85 -1.34
C LYS A 408 16.00 34.32 -0.06
N ASP A 409 14.67 34.25 -0.12
CA ASP A 409 13.79 33.72 0.92
C ASP A 409 13.25 32.35 0.48
N TYR A 410 12.83 31.53 1.43
CA TYR A 410 12.30 30.21 1.16
C TYR A 410 11.05 29.92 1.99
N ASP A 411 10.06 29.33 1.34
CA ASP A 411 8.83 28.85 1.98
C ASP A 411 8.93 27.32 2.13
N PRO A 412 9.09 26.79 3.37
CA PRO A 412 9.18 25.35 3.60
C PRO A 412 7.89 24.59 3.29
N GLY A 413 6.73 25.27 3.28
CA GLY A 413 5.43 24.62 3.24
C GLY A 413 5.15 23.78 4.50
N LEU A 414 4.13 22.91 4.43
CA LEU A 414 3.69 22.10 5.57
C LEU A 414 4.77 21.12 6.06
N LEU A 415 5.09 21.18 7.36
CA LEU A 415 6.03 20.30 8.05
C LEU A 415 5.30 19.30 8.93
N ASN A 416 5.74 18.04 8.89
CA ASN A 416 5.25 16.94 9.75
C ASN A 416 6.33 16.38 10.71
N SER A 417 7.51 17.01 10.74
CA SER A 417 8.66 16.59 11.55
C SER A 417 9.70 17.70 11.56
N SER A 418 10.52 17.77 12.61
CA SER A 418 11.51 18.84 12.76
C SER A 418 12.59 18.80 11.66
N VAL A 419 13.00 19.97 11.19
CA VAL A 419 13.98 20.13 10.09
C VAL A 419 14.87 21.35 10.36
N TYR A 420 16.16 21.22 10.07
CA TYR A 420 17.11 22.32 9.99
C TYR A 420 17.19 22.82 8.55
N TYR A 421 17.16 24.13 8.38
CA TYR A 421 17.37 24.80 7.09
C TYR A 421 18.62 25.66 7.13
N ARG A 422 19.33 25.73 6.00
CA ARG A 422 20.37 26.72 5.75
C ARG A 422 20.34 27.15 4.29
N ARG A 423 20.93 28.31 4.00
CA ARG A 423 21.08 28.84 2.65
C ARG A 423 22.55 28.82 2.24
N VAL A 424 22.81 28.28 1.05
CA VAL A 424 24.10 28.37 0.38
C VAL A 424 24.05 29.53 -0.60
N THR A 425 25.05 30.40 -0.53
CA THR A 425 25.16 31.58 -1.40
C THR A 425 26.40 31.43 -2.28
N PHE A 426 26.25 31.75 -3.56
CA PHE A 426 27.33 31.76 -4.55
C PHE A 426 27.52 33.17 -5.11
N HIS A 427 28.78 33.54 -5.36
CA HIS A 427 29.16 34.87 -5.86
C HIS A 427 29.57 34.79 -7.33
N LEU A 428 29.04 35.66 -8.20
CA LEU A 428 29.34 35.74 -9.65
C LEU A 428 29.30 34.40 -10.41
N GLY A 429 28.46 33.46 -9.97
CA GLY A 429 28.33 32.14 -10.59
C GLY A 429 29.52 31.20 -10.33
N CYS A 430 30.38 31.52 -9.37
CA CYS A 430 31.43 30.64 -8.90
C CYS A 430 30.88 29.51 -8.03
N SER A 431 31.50 28.32 -8.10
CA SER A 431 31.11 27.14 -7.31
C SER A 431 31.50 27.21 -5.84
N GLN A 432 32.26 28.24 -5.43
CA GLN A 432 32.58 28.46 -4.03
C GLN A 432 31.31 28.77 -3.24
N ALA A 433 31.00 27.90 -2.27
CA ALA A 433 29.82 27.99 -1.44
C ALA A 433 30.08 28.80 -0.15
N PHE A 434 29.23 29.78 0.13
CA PHE A 434 29.19 30.51 1.40
C PHE A 434 27.94 30.08 2.18
N ILE A 435 28.14 29.46 3.34
CA ILE A 435 27.08 28.85 4.15
C ILE A 435 26.54 29.86 5.17
N SER A 436 25.21 29.98 5.28
CA SER A 436 24.56 30.80 6.31
C SER A 436 24.58 30.14 7.70
N ASN A 437 24.06 30.83 8.72
CA ASN A 437 23.61 30.16 9.94
C ASN A 437 22.48 29.14 9.64
N THR A 438 22.17 28.29 10.61
CA THR A 438 21.07 27.33 10.53
C THR A 438 19.83 27.86 11.26
N VAL A 439 18.66 27.55 10.73
CA VAL A 439 17.35 27.77 11.37
C VAL A 439 16.71 26.41 11.64
N PHE A 440 16.25 26.17 12.87
CA PHE A 440 15.56 24.94 13.25
C PHE A 440 14.07 25.20 13.38
N LEU A 441 13.27 24.46 12.61
CA LEU A 441 11.82 24.45 12.74
C LEU A 441 11.41 23.19 13.49
N ASN A 442 10.80 23.38 14.67
CA ASN A 442 10.53 22.30 15.62
C ASN A 442 9.10 21.80 15.49
N VAL A 443 8.91 20.52 15.17
CA VAL A 443 7.61 19.85 15.17
C VAL A 443 7.62 18.79 16.28
N GLN A 444 6.77 18.99 17.29
CA GLN A 444 6.72 18.14 18.48
C GLN A 444 5.86 16.90 18.21
N ASN A 445 6.47 15.71 18.33
CA ASN A 445 5.84 14.40 18.17
C ASN A 445 6.67 13.32 18.90
N PRO A 446 6.07 12.28 19.50
CA PRO A 446 4.64 12.10 19.71
C PRO A 446 4.07 13.05 20.75
N LEU A 447 2.88 13.60 20.45
CA LEU A 447 2.11 14.35 21.44
C LEU A 447 1.38 13.37 22.38
N PRO A 448 1.17 13.74 23.66
CA PRO A 448 0.28 12.98 24.53
C PRO A 448 -1.15 13.05 23.99
N ALA A 449 -1.95 12.01 24.22
CA ALA A 449 -3.39 11.99 23.98
C ALA A 449 -4.09 12.01 25.35
N PRO A 450 -4.46 13.19 25.88
CA PRO A 450 -5.09 13.31 27.19
C PRO A 450 -6.42 12.56 27.23
N ASP A 451 -6.62 11.75 28.26
CA ASP A 451 -7.90 11.08 28.52
C ASP A 451 -8.04 10.77 30.01
N PHE A 452 -9.26 10.59 30.50
CA PHE A 452 -9.52 10.20 31.89
C PHE A 452 -10.89 9.57 32.11
N ILE A 453 -11.03 8.77 33.16
CA ILE A 453 -12.31 8.22 33.62
C ILE A 453 -12.88 9.10 34.73
N THR A 454 -14.17 9.43 34.61
CA THR A 454 -14.98 10.04 35.67
C THR A 454 -15.54 8.96 36.59
N PRO A 455 -15.55 9.16 37.93
CA PRO A 455 -16.18 8.21 38.85
C PRO A 455 -17.71 8.35 38.81
N ASP A 456 -18.44 7.29 39.17
CA ASP A 456 -19.83 7.44 39.61
C ASP A 456 -19.83 8.13 40.97
N PHE A 457 -20.57 9.22 41.13
CA PHE A 457 -20.41 10.06 42.31
C PHE A 457 -21.70 10.78 42.71
N CYS A 458 -22.03 10.73 43.99
CA CYS A 458 -23.04 11.54 44.62
C CYS A 458 -22.41 12.54 45.60
N LEU A 459 -23.14 13.59 45.97
CA LEU A 459 -22.63 14.65 46.85
C LEU A 459 -22.08 14.15 48.21
N ASN A 460 -22.57 13.02 48.75
CA ASN A 460 -22.08 12.48 50.03
C ASN A 460 -20.87 11.53 49.91
N ASP A 461 -20.40 11.22 48.70
CA ASP A 461 -19.23 10.36 48.50
C ASP A 461 -17.91 11.02 48.92
N GLY A 462 -17.93 12.32 49.23
CA GLY A 462 -16.78 13.06 49.73
C GLY A 462 -15.86 13.55 48.62
N ILE A 463 -14.91 12.71 48.18
CA ILE A 463 -13.89 13.08 47.18
C ILE A 463 -14.07 12.27 45.90
N ALA A 464 -14.34 12.95 44.79
CA ALA A 464 -14.36 12.37 43.46
C ALA A 464 -12.92 12.15 42.97
N ILE A 465 -12.62 10.95 42.47
CA ILE A 465 -11.30 10.58 41.93
C ILE A 465 -11.42 10.41 40.42
N PHE A 466 -10.70 11.24 39.66
CA PHE A 466 -10.58 11.20 38.21
C PHE A 466 -9.30 10.46 37.84
N LYS A 467 -9.44 9.31 37.20
CA LYS A 467 -8.28 8.47 36.85
C LYS A 467 -7.74 8.83 35.49
N ASP A 468 -6.47 9.19 35.43
CA ASP A 468 -5.78 9.50 34.17
C ASP A 468 -5.67 8.25 33.29
N GLN A 469 -5.98 8.43 32.00
CA GLN A 469 -5.80 7.43 30.94
C GLN A 469 -4.95 7.98 29.79
N THR A 470 -4.24 9.08 30.01
CA THR A 470 -3.40 9.69 28.99
C THR A 470 -2.40 8.70 28.42
N THR A 471 -2.36 8.61 27.09
CA THR A 471 -1.40 7.77 26.37
C THR A 471 -0.40 8.63 25.61
N ILE A 472 0.79 8.09 25.39
CA ILE A 472 1.79 8.67 24.48
C ILE A 472 2.48 7.50 23.78
N SER A 473 2.76 7.63 22.48
CA SER A 473 3.21 6.48 21.68
C SER A 473 4.70 6.14 21.82
N ASP A 474 5.45 6.87 22.64
CA ASP A 474 6.85 6.59 22.97
C ASP A 474 7.01 6.17 24.45
N THR A 475 8.26 6.02 24.91
CA THR A 475 8.58 5.63 26.29
C THR A 475 8.63 6.81 27.28
N SER A 476 8.18 8.01 26.89
CA SER A 476 8.33 9.25 27.68
C SER A 476 7.17 9.55 28.63
N SER A 477 6.34 8.55 28.96
CA SER A 477 5.18 8.72 29.85
C SER A 477 5.53 9.27 31.25
N ASN A 478 6.77 9.08 31.71
CA ASN A 478 7.30 9.64 32.96
C ASN A 478 7.67 11.13 32.90
N GLN A 479 7.60 11.76 31.72
CA GLN A 479 7.90 13.18 31.49
C GLN A 479 6.63 14.04 31.32
N LEU A 480 5.45 13.45 31.56
CA LEU A 480 4.17 14.13 31.50
C LEU A 480 3.90 14.89 32.80
N THR A 481 3.41 16.12 32.65
CA THR A 481 2.87 16.96 33.71
C THR A 481 1.39 17.16 33.47
N TYR A 482 0.61 17.23 34.55
CA TYR A 482 -0.84 17.23 34.53
C TYR A 482 -1.34 18.53 35.15
N LEU A 483 -2.44 19.06 34.62
CA LEU A 483 -3.19 20.16 35.19
C LEU A 483 -4.68 19.87 35.02
N TRP A 484 -5.33 19.54 36.12
CA TRP A 484 -6.76 19.36 36.23
C TRP A 484 -7.45 20.69 36.52
N ASP A 485 -8.64 20.89 35.96
CA ASP A 485 -9.63 21.89 36.34
C ASP A 485 -10.96 21.17 36.55
N PHE A 486 -11.52 21.25 37.76
CA PHE A 486 -12.73 20.50 38.13
C PHE A 486 -14.03 21.24 37.78
N GLY A 487 -13.95 22.43 37.19
CA GLY A 487 -15.10 23.16 36.67
C GLY A 487 -15.99 23.78 37.74
N ASP A 488 -15.49 23.95 38.97
CA ASP A 488 -16.24 24.40 40.14
C ASP A 488 -15.59 25.56 40.90
N ALA A 489 -14.79 26.39 40.22
CA ALA A 489 -13.99 27.48 40.78
C ALA A 489 -14.67 28.34 41.88
N ALA A 490 -15.97 28.60 41.75
CA ALA A 490 -16.77 29.37 42.71
C ALA A 490 -16.88 28.73 44.11
N ASN A 491 -16.63 27.42 44.24
CA ASN A 491 -16.73 26.64 45.47
C ASN A 491 -15.35 26.13 45.96
N SER A 492 -14.26 26.61 45.38
CA SER A 492 -12.90 26.19 45.73
C SER A 492 -12.40 26.78 47.05
N SER A 493 -11.51 26.06 47.74
CA SER A 493 -10.82 26.54 48.96
C SER A 493 -9.35 26.09 48.97
N PRO A 494 -8.48 26.67 49.82
CA PRO A 494 -7.09 26.22 49.93
C PRO A 494 -6.91 24.73 50.30
N LEU A 495 -7.91 24.14 50.97
CA LEU A 495 -7.92 22.71 51.34
C LEU A 495 -8.59 21.82 50.27
N ASN A 496 -9.26 22.42 49.28
CA ASN A 496 -9.94 21.74 48.17
C ASN A 496 -9.88 22.64 46.92
N PRO A 497 -8.72 22.73 46.27
CA PRO A 497 -8.52 23.61 45.13
C PRO A 497 -9.25 23.08 43.89
N ASN A 498 -9.85 23.97 43.08
CA ASN A 498 -10.48 23.61 41.79
C ASN A 498 -9.47 23.08 40.76
N ILE A 499 -8.18 23.18 41.03
CA ILE A 499 -7.12 22.69 40.15
C ILE A 499 -6.20 21.73 40.88
N SER A 500 -5.66 20.74 40.16
CA SER A 500 -4.69 19.77 40.69
C SER A 500 -3.59 19.49 39.67
N THR A 501 -2.37 19.26 40.14
CA THR A 501 -1.23 18.85 39.29
C THR A 501 -0.84 17.38 39.48
N MET A 502 -1.63 16.63 40.25
CA MET A 502 -1.44 15.19 40.44
C MET A 502 -1.76 14.43 39.15
N LYS A 503 -1.17 13.25 38.98
CA LYS A 503 -1.48 12.38 37.83
C LYS A 503 -2.97 12.05 37.79
N ASP A 504 -3.49 11.42 38.85
CA ASP A 504 -4.92 11.26 39.05
C ASP A 504 -5.48 12.50 39.75
N GLY A 505 -6.59 13.03 39.24
CA GLY A 505 -7.29 14.18 39.80
C GLY A 505 -8.15 13.78 41.00
N SER A 506 -8.23 14.63 42.00
CA SER A 506 -9.11 14.42 43.16
C SER A 506 -9.76 15.72 43.61
N HIS A 507 -11.08 15.72 43.79
CA HIS A 507 -11.80 16.93 44.16
C HIS A 507 -13.07 16.66 44.98
N ALA A 508 -13.36 17.48 45.98
CA ALA A 508 -14.60 17.40 46.75
C ALA A 508 -15.61 18.43 46.25
N TYR A 509 -16.78 17.98 45.79
CA TYR A 509 -17.85 18.89 45.36
C TYR A 509 -18.78 19.20 46.53
N SER A 510 -19.22 20.46 46.64
CA SER A 510 -20.11 20.91 47.74
C SER A 510 -21.57 21.09 47.32
N GLN A 511 -21.86 20.99 46.02
CA GLN A 511 -23.20 21.12 45.46
C GLN A 511 -23.42 20.07 44.38
N THR A 512 -24.66 19.59 44.28
CA THR A 512 -25.09 18.78 43.13
C THR A 512 -25.12 19.63 41.87
N GLY A 513 -24.66 19.09 40.74
CA GLY A 513 -24.57 19.86 39.50
C GLY A 513 -23.92 19.08 38.37
N ASN A 514 -23.95 19.66 37.18
CA ASN A 514 -23.11 19.21 36.07
C ASN A 514 -21.90 20.13 35.98
N TYR A 515 -20.71 19.55 35.98
CA TYR A 515 -19.42 20.21 35.95
C TYR A 515 -18.68 19.81 34.67
N MET A 516 -17.86 20.70 34.16
CA MET A 516 -17.02 20.44 33.00
C MET A 516 -15.58 20.28 33.47
N VAL A 517 -15.15 19.03 33.63
CA VAL A 517 -13.82 18.71 34.13
C VAL A 517 -12.85 18.70 32.95
N SER A 518 -11.73 19.40 33.09
CA SER A 518 -10.67 19.44 32.10
C SER A 518 -9.39 18.81 32.63
N LEU A 519 -8.74 18.01 31.79
CA LEU A 519 -7.37 17.55 32.01
C LEU A 519 -6.49 18.14 30.91
N THR A 520 -5.49 18.92 31.31
CA THR A 520 -4.43 19.42 30.44
C THR A 520 -3.14 18.66 30.74
N VAL A 521 -2.56 18.04 29.71
CA VAL A 521 -1.29 17.32 29.82
C VAL A 521 -0.22 17.98 28.97
N ARG A 522 0.97 18.08 29.53
CA ARG A 522 2.14 18.65 28.87
C ARG A 522 3.36 17.76 29.07
N LYS A 523 4.05 17.42 27.98
CA LYS A 523 5.40 16.83 28.01
C LYS A 523 6.43 17.96 28.11
N ASN A 524 7.42 17.86 29.00
CA ASN A 524 8.44 18.90 29.31
C ASN A 524 8.64 20.01 28.26
N GLY A 525 7.99 21.17 28.43
CA GLY A 525 8.18 22.34 27.56
C GLY A 525 7.43 22.30 26.22
N GLU A 526 6.79 21.18 25.88
CA GLU A 526 6.00 20.96 24.67
C GLU A 526 4.59 21.58 24.73
N CYS A 527 3.83 21.49 23.65
CA CYS A 527 2.47 21.98 23.57
C CYS A 527 1.57 21.32 24.63
N PRO A 528 0.84 22.08 25.45
CA PRO A 528 -0.20 21.51 26.29
C PRO A 528 -1.38 21.05 25.41
N LEU A 529 -1.90 19.86 25.70
CA LEU A 529 -3.14 19.37 25.11
C LEU A 529 -4.17 19.18 26.21
N SER A 530 -5.42 19.51 25.91
CA SER A 530 -6.51 19.48 26.89
C SER A 530 -7.67 18.64 26.37
N ILE A 531 -8.29 17.89 27.26
CA ILE A 531 -9.57 17.21 27.06
C ILE A 531 -10.57 17.73 28.09
N GLN A 532 -11.85 17.73 27.76
CA GLN A 532 -12.95 18.07 28.66
C GLN A 532 -14.00 16.97 28.66
N LYS A 533 -14.50 16.59 29.84
CA LYS A 533 -15.63 15.68 30.01
C LYS A 533 -16.67 16.28 30.94
N ASN A 534 -17.94 16.04 30.63
CA ASN A 534 -19.02 16.34 31.55
C ASN A 534 -18.95 15.37 32.72
N PHE A 535 -19.03 15.89 33.93
CA PHE A 535 -19.08 15.13 35.16
C PHE A 535 -20.29 15.59 35.97
N ARG A 536 -21.13 14.65 36.40
CA ARG A 536 -22.32 14.95 37.18
C ARG A 536 -22.11 14.54 38.62
N VAL A 537 -22.38 15.46 39.54
CA VAL A 537 -22.51 15.15 40.96
C VAL A 537 -23.99 14.92 41.25
N ASN A 538 -24.36 13.66 41.40
CA ASN A 538 -25.74 13.27 41.69
C ASN A 538 -26.15 13.63 43.13
N GLY A 539 -27.45 13.71 43.37
CA GLY A 539 -28.00 13.94 44.69
C GLY A 539 -27.83 12.74 45.62
N SER A 540 -27.69 13.00 46.92
CA SER A 540 -27.37 11.95 47.90
C SER A 540 -28.55 11.10 48.36
N VAL A 541 -29.75 11.34 47.83
CA VAL A 541 -30.99 10.67 48.28
C VAL A 541 -31.61 9.93 47.09
N PRO A 542 -31.02 8.80 46.67
CA PRO A 542 -31.72 7.88 45.79
C PRO A 542 -32.94 7.31 46.54
N LYS A 543 -33.94 6.88 45.79
CA LYS A 543 -35.13 6.22 46.32
C LYS A 543 -35.41 4.98 45.48
N ALA A 544 -35.21 3.82 46.08
CA ALA A 544 -35.53 2.54 45.49
C ALA A 544 -37.05 2.36 45.45
N VAL A 545 -37.62 2.28 44.24
CA VAL A 545 -39.03 1.97 44.03
C VAL A 545 -39.17 1.02 42.84
N PHE A 546 -39.89 -0.09 42.99
CA PHE A 546 -40.27 -0.96 41.90
C PHE A 546 -41.67 -1.55 42.06
N THR A 547 -42.23 -2.02 40.96
CA THR A 547 -43.53 -2.71 40.91
C THR A 547 -43.44 -4.00 40.11
N VAL A 548 -44.22 -5.02 40.48
CA VAL A 548 -44.36 -6.26 39.69
C VAL A 548 -45.59 -6.14 38.80
N GLN A 549 -45.42 -6.29 37.50
CA GLN A 549 -46.50 -6.11 36.51
C GLN A 549 -47.38 -7.35 36.35
N ASN A 550 -46.88 -8.53 36.71
CA ASN A 550 -47.64 -9.77 36.60
C ASN A 550 -48.74 -9.85 37.66
N ASN A 551 -49.99 -10.04 37.24
CA ASN A 551 -51.11 -10.29 38.16
C ASN A 551 -51.02 -11.65 38.89
N LYS A 552 -50.23 -12.59 38.35
CA LYS A 552 -49.97 -13.92 38.91
C LYS A 552 -48.52 -14.33 38.63
N VAL A 553 -47.93 -15.06 39.56
CA VAL A 553 -46.48 -15.31 39.57
C VAL A 553 -46.22 -16.81 39.63
N CYS A 554 -46.35 -17.48 38.49
CA CYS A 554 -46.16 -18.93 38.39
C CYS A 554 -44.68 -19.28 38.23
N SER A 555 -44.25 -20.40 38.82
CA SER A 555 -42.91 -20.93 38.62
C SER A 555 -42.69 -21.28 37.15
N GLY A 556 -41.51 -21.00 36.62
CA GLY A 556 -41.22 -21.18 35.20
C GLY A 556 -41.81 -20.11 34.28
N ASP A 557 -42.67 -19.18 34.72
CA ASP A 557 -43.10 -18.01 33.94
C ASP A 557 -42.10 -16.85 34.08
N GLU A 558 -42.09 -15.95 33.09
CA GLU A 558 -41.32 -14.71 33.14
C GLU A 558 -42.06 -13.65 33.94
N ILE A 559 -41.36 -13.03 34.90
CA ILE A 559 -41.89 -12.00 35.79
C ILE A 559 -41.21 -10.68 35.47
N ILE A 560 -42.03 -9.64 35.35
CA ILE A 560 -41.62 -8.32 34.93
C ILE A 560 -41.63 -7.38 36.13
N PHE A 561 -40.45 -6.89 36.48
CA PHE A 561 -40.19 -5.88 37.51
C PHE A 561 -39.99 -4.53 36.83
N GLU A 562 -40.88 -3.58 37.08
CA GLU A 562 -40.77 -2.23 36.55
C GLU A 562 -40.06 -1.32 37.56
N ASP A 563 -38.95 -0.73 37.14
CA ASP A 563 -38.17 0.23 37.91
C ASP A 563 -38.85 1.61 37.94
N LYS A 564 -39.11 2.10 39.14
CA LYS A 564 -39.66 3.42 39.46
C LYS A 564 -38.71 4.23 40.35
N ALA A 565 -37.44 3.85 40.44
CA ALA A 565 -36.45 4.49 41.28
C ALA A 565 -36.19 5.93 40.83
N THR A 566 -35.93 6.80 41.80
CA THR A 566 -35.71 8.23 41.59
C THR A 566 -34.52 8.71 42.41
N VAL A 567 -33.96 9.86 42.07
CA VAL A 567 -32.99 10.58 42.91
C VAL A 567 -33.38 12.05 42.91
N ASN A 568 -33.13 12.74 44.02
CA ASN A 568 -33.49 14.13 44.22
C ASN A 568 -32.87 15.10 43.19
N PHE A 569 -31.69 14.76 42.65
CA PHE A 569 -31.05 15.45 41.53
C PHE A 569 -30.11 14.49 40.79
N GLY A 570 -30.02 14.62 39.47
CA GLY A 570 -29.13 13.80 38.65
C GLY A 570 -29.75 12.47 38.26
N GLU A 571 -28.96 11.40 38.23
CA GLU A 571 -29.40 10.09 37.77
C GLU A 571 -29.03 8.97 38.75
N ILE A 572 -29.70 7.83 38.56
CA ILE A 572 -29.29 6.56 39.15
C ILE A 572 -28.10 6.08 38.34
N THR A 573 -27.03 5.68 39.02
CA THR A 573 -25.77 5.21 38.39
C THR A 573 -25.64 3.70 38.40
N ARG A 574 -26.28 3.02 39.35
CA ARG A 574 -26.26 1.55 39.42
C ARG A 574 -27.52 1.00 40.09
N ILE A 575 -28.00 -0.16 39.62
CA ILE A 575 -29.05 -0.93 40.29
C ILE A 575 -28.58 -2.37 40.49
N GLU A 576 -28.81 -2.92 41.68
CA GLU A 576 -28.56 -4.33 41.98
C GLU A 576 -29.89 -5.00 42.34
N TRP A 577 -30.20 -6.09 41.63
CA TRP A 577 -31.38 -6.91 41.83
C TRP A 577 -31.03 -8.23 42.49
N TYR A 578 -31.71 -8.54 43.59
CA TYR A 578 -31.66 -9.84 44.25
C TYR A 578 -33.06 -10.43 44.20
N TYR A 579 -33.29 -11.40 43.31
CA TYR A 579 -34.63 -11.97 43.10
C TYR A 579 -35.04 -13.00 44.16
N ASP A 580 -34.09 -13.54 44.94
CA ASP A 580 -34.37 -14.42 46.09
C ASP A 580 -33.42 -14.11 47.25
N TYR A 581 -33.41 -12.85 47.72
CA TYR A 581 -32.48 -12.37 48.75
C TYR A 581 -32.53 -13.19 50.06
N GLY A 582 -33.69 -13.74 50.40
CA GLY A 582 -33.86 -14.55 51.61
C GLY A 582 -33.08 -15.87 51.58
N ASN A 583 -32.90 -16.47 50.40
CA ASN A 583 -32.21 -17.76 50.23
C ASN A 583 -30.82 -17.59 49.57
N GLU A 584 -30.68 -16.61 48.67
CA GLU A 584 -29.49 -16.33 47.88
C GLU A 584 -29.03 -14.87 48.05
N PRO A 585 -28.67 -14.44 49.28
CA PRO A 585 -28.34 -13.04 49.57
C PRO A 585 -27.08 -12.51 48.87
N ALA A 586 -26.27 -13.40 48.29
CA ALA A 586 -25.04 -13.08 47.57
C ALA A 586 -25.23 -13.02 46.04
N VAL A 587 -26.39 -13.44 45.52
CA VAL A 587 -26.64 -13.50 44.08
C VAL A 587 -27.38 -12.24 43.66
N ALA A 588 -26.66 -11.33 43.00
CA ALA A 588 -27.19 -10.09 42.47
C ALA A 588 -27.04 -10.04 40.94
N GLU A 589 -28.03 -9.49 40.26
CA GLU A 589 -27.91 -9.01 38.89
C GLU A 589 -27.66 -7.49 38.94
N VAL A 590 -26.54 -7.04 38.36
CA VAL A 590 -26.09 -5.65 38.43
C VAL A 590 -26.29 -4.95 37.09
N ASP A 591 -27.01 -3.83 37.10
CA ASP A 591 -27.13 -2.90 35.99
C ASP A 591 -26.29 -1.66 36.29
N GLU A 592 -25.09 -1.62 35.72
CA GLU A 592 -24.11 -0.53 35.84
C GLU A 592 -24.44 0.68 34.95
N HIS A 593 -25.47 0.58 34.09
CA HIS A 593 -25.87 1.65 33.18
C HIS A 593 -27.40 1.87 33.17
N PRO A 594 -28.02 2.17 34.31
CA PRO A 594 -29.46 2.37 34.41
C PRO A 594 -29.91 3.73 33.84
N GLU A 595 -29.02 4.60 33.37
CA GLU A 595 -29.27 5.95 32.83
C GLU A 595 -29.84 6.01 31.41
N SER A 596 -29.90 4.90 30.66
CA SER A 596 -30.54 4.81 29.33
C SER A 596 -32.09 4.99 29.35
N ARG A 597 -32.63 5.63 30.40
CA ARG A 597 -34.05 5.95 30.63
C ARG A 597 -34.52 7.01 29.62
N THR A 598 -34.85 6.58 28.42
CA THR A 598 -35.55 7.42 27.44
C THR A 598 -37.05 7.33 27.68
N ALA A 599 -37.60 8.25 28.47
CA ALA A 599 -39.04 8.52 28.68
C ALA A 599 -39.97 7.38 29.20
N VAL A 600 -39.53 6.12 29.29
CA VAL A 600 -40.31 4.98 29.78
C VAL A 600 -39.58 4.28 30.93
N ALA A 601 -40.32 3.85 31.94
CA ALA A 601 -39.78 3.07 33.06
C ALA A 601 -39.18 1.75 32.54
N ARG A 602 -37.94 1.45 32.98
CA ARG A 602 -37.20 0.26 32.56
C ARG A 602 -37.82 -0.99 33.19
N GLN A 603 -37.85 -2.08 32.43
CA GLN A 603 -38.40 -3.36 32.87
C GLN A 603 -37.29 -4.41 32.95
N TYR A 604 -37.21 -5.06 34.11
CA TYR A 604 -36.33 -6.20 34.38
C TYR A 604 -37.14 -7.48 34.37
N LYS A 605 -36.57 -8.55 33.85
CA LYS A 605 -37.25 -9.83 33.66
C LYS A 605 -36.52 -10.91 34.40
N HIS A 606 -37.24 -11.67 35.22
CA HIS A 606 -36.68 -12.82 35.93
C HIS A 606 -37.62 -14.01 35.84
N ARG A 607 -37.04 -15.21 35.73
CA ARG A 607 -37.77 -16.47 35.66
C ARG A 607 -37.30 -17.38 36.78
N TYR A 608 -38.17 -17.63 37.76
CA TYR A 608 -37.86 -18.62 38.79
C TYR A 608 -37.94 -20.04 38.19
N PRO A 609 -37.05 -20.96 38.58
CA PRO A 609 -37.11 -22.35 38.15
C PRO A 609 -38.51 -22.94 38.37
N MET A 610 -38.97 -23.73 37.41
CA MET A 610 -40.26 -24.43 37.51
C MET A 610 -40.22 -25.40 38.70
N PHE A 611 -41.28 -25.38 39.50
CA PHE A 611 -41.48 -26.34 40.58
C PHE A 611 -42.97 -26.68 40.72
N HIS A 612 -43.23 -27.90 41.19
CA HIS A 612 -44.57 -28.48 41.36
C HIS A 612 -44.99 -28.59 42.83
N SER A 613 -44.03 -28.47 43.76
CA SER A 613 -44.24 -28.49 45.21
C SER A 613 -43.12 -27.73 45.92
N PRO A 614 -43.39 -27.03 47.04
CA PRO A 614 -44.70 -26.79 47.68
C PRO A 614 -45.58 -25.85 46.85
N ALA A 615 -46.89 -25.75 47.15
CA ALA A 615 -47.85 -24.96 46.37
C ALA A 615 -47.47 -23.46 46.24
N ILE A 616 -46.76 -22.93 47.24
CA ILE A 616 -46.25 -21.56 47.28
C ILE A 616 -44.81 -21.59 47.79
N LYS A 617 -43.90 -20.94 47.08
CA LYS A 617 -42.53 -20.66 47.54
C LYS A 617 -42.39 -19.14 47.77
N PRO A 618 -42.31 -18.67 49.03
CA PRO A 618 -42.08 -17.25 49.31
C PRO A 618 -40.63 -16.88 48.98
N VAL A 619 -40.45 -15.73 48.31
CA VAL A 619 -39.15 -15.14 48.01
C VAL A 619 -39.15 -13.66 48.39
N ILE A 620 -37.96 -13.14 48.71
CA ILE A 620 -37.76 -11.71 49.00
C ILE A 620 -37.00 -11.11 47.83
N VAL A 621 -37.65 -10.23 47.08
CA VAL A 621 -37.00 -9.46 46.02
C VAL A 621 -36.45 -8.18 46.64
N ARG A 622 -35.14 -7.97 46.55
CA ARG A 622 -34.45 -6.77 47.04
C ARG A 622 -33.83 -6.01 45.88
N MET A 623 -34.10 -4.71 45.82
CA MET A 623 -33.52 -3.78 44.86
C MET A 623 -32.67 -2.77 45.62
N LEU A 624 -31.39 -2.68 45.30
CA LEU A 624 -30.50 -1.60 45.73
C LEU A 624 -30.30 -0.61 44.59
N VAL A 625 -30.42 0.68 44.90
CA VAL A 625 -30.33 1.75 43.91
C VAL A 625 -29.28 2.74 44.36
N TYR A 626 -28.32 3.00 43.50
CA TYR A 626 -27.19 3.87 43.76
C TYR A 626 -27.27 5.12 42.90
N SER A 627 -26.86 6.24 43.47
CA SER A 627 -26.63 7.52 42.75
C SER A 627 -25.15 7.93 42.76
N GLY A 628 -24.31 7.10 43.37
CA GLY A 628 -22.87 7.29 43.54
C GLY A 628 -22.26 6.03 44.16
N ILE A 629 -21.10 6.16 44.79
CA ILE A 629 -20.38 5.04 45.41
C ILE A 629 -21.11 4.56 46.68
N SER A 630 -21.49 5.50 47.55
CA SER A 630 -22.03 5.23 48.88
C SER A 630 -23.49 5.65 49.04
N CYS A 631 -24.00 6.54 48.18
CA CYS A 631 -25.40 6.93 48.19
C CYS A 631 -26.26 5.80 47.61
N VAL A 632 -26.83 5.01 48.51
CA VAL A 632 -27.67 3.86 48.22
C VAL A 632 -29.00 3.97 48.97
N ASP A 633 -30.06 3.52 48.34
CA ASP A 633 -31.33 3.22 49.00
C ASP A 633 -31.76 1.79 48.64
N GLU A 634 -32.59 1.20 49.49
CA GLU A 634 -33.05 -0.17 49.31
C GLU A 634 -34.57 -0.29 49.36
N GLN A 635 -35.10 -1.20 48.56
CA GLN A 635 -36.48 -1.64 48.68
C GLN A 635 -36.56 -3.16 48.64
N GLN A 636 -37.37 -3.72 49.53
CA GLN A 636 -37.69 -5.14 49.55
C GLN A 636 -39.18 -5.36 49.28
N MET A 637 -39.49 -6.42 48.55
CA MET A 637 -40.86 -6.89 48.30
C MET A 637 -40.94 -8.39 48.52
N ASN A 638 -41.90 -8.82 49.33
CA ASN A 638 -42.22 -10.24 49.48
C ASN A 638 -43.08 -10.69 48.31
N LEU A 639 -42.66 -11.75 47.62
CA LEU A 639 -43.36 -12.32 46.47
C LEU A 639 -43.61 -13.81 46.71
N ASN A 640 -44.83 -14.26 46.40
CA ASN A 640 -45.19 -15.67 46.50
C ASN A 640 -45.13 -16.30 45.10
N ILE A 641 -44.11 -17.12 44.85
CA ILE A 641 -44.03 -17.88 43.60
C ILE A 641 -44.95 -19.09 43.72
N LEU A 642 -45.85 -19.25 42.76
CA LEU A 642 -46.88 -20.27 42.76
C LEU A 642 -46.40 -21.50 42.00
N ALA A 643 -46.61 -22.70 42.54
CA ALA A 643 -46.30 -23.94 41.84
C ALA A 643 -47.14 -24.10 40.57
N VAL A 644 -46.52 -24.64 39.52
CA VAL A 644 -47.20 -25.09 38.31
C VAL A 644 -47.59 -26.56 38.48
N PRO A 645 -48.81 -26.98 38.14
CA PRO A 645 -49.21 -28.39 38.25
C PRO A 645 -48.45 -29.29 37.27
N GLU A 646 -48.05 -30.49 37.72
CA GLU A 646 -47.46 -31.51 36.87
C GLU A 646 -48.53 -32.52 36.47
N VAL A 647 -48.62 -32.82 35.17
CA VAL A 647 -49.67 -33.67 34.63
C VAL A 647 -49.13 -34.85 33.85
N ASP A 648 -49.84 -35.96 33.96
CA ASP A 648 -49.71 -37.12 33.10
C ASP A 648 -50.95 -37.24 32.20
N PHE A 649 -50.75 -37.72 30.97
CA PHE A 649 -51.83 -38.10 30.09
C PHE A 649 -51.48 -39.43 29.44
N GLY A 650 -51.94 -40.52 30.06
CA GLY A 650 -51.65 -41.89 29.62
C GLY A 650 -52.22 -42.23 28.23
N PRO A 651 -51.71 -43.28 27.58
CA PRO A 651 -52.11 -43.66 26.22
C PRO A 651 -53.60 -44.00 26.15
N LEU A 652 -54.24 -43.64 25.03
CA LEU A 652 -55.65 -43.92 24.77
C LEU A 652 -55.78 -45.19 23.92
N SER A 653 -56.72 -46.08 24.27
CA SER A 653 -56.99 -47.30 23.51
C SER A 653 -57.82 -47.00 22.25
N PRO A 654 -57.57 -47.69 21.12
CA PRO A 654 -58.43 -47.62 19.95
C PRO A 654 -59.87 -48.06 20.26
N VAL A 655 -60.84 -47.53 19.50
CA VAL A 655 -62.27 -47.78 19.72
C VAL A 655 -63.02 -47.84 18.39
N CYS A 656 -64.13 -48.57 18.33
CA CYS A 656 -64.98 -48.64 17.15
C CYS A 656 -65.94 -47.43 17.07
N GLU A 657 -66.22 -46.95 15.86
CA GLU A 657 -67.09 -45.80 15.59
C GLU A 657 -68.49 -45.93 16.23
N GLU A 658 -69.04 -47.14 16.29
CA GLU A 658 -70.35 -47.45 16.88
C GLU A 658 -70.34 -47.53 18.42
N SER A 659 -69.18 -47.39 19.06
CA SER A 659 -69.09 -47.47 20.53
C SER A 659 -69.79 -46.27 21.19
N PRO A 660 -70.45 -46.46 22.34
CA PRO A 660 -71.06 -45.36 23.07
C PRO A 660 -70.00 -44.35 23.55
N ALA A 661 -70.39 -43.08 23.70
CA ALA A 661 -69.49 -42.06 24.24
C ALA A 661 -69.01 -42.41 25.66
N PHE A 662 -67.73 -42.20 25.94
CA PHE A 662 -67.11 -42.55 27.22
C PHE A 662 -66.21 -41.42 27.74
N ARG A 663 -65.94 -41.41 29.04
CA ARG A 663 -65.06 -40.40 29.66
C ARG A 663 -63.60 -40.83 29.57
N LEU A 664 -62.75 -39.92 29.12
CA LEU A 664 -61.30 -40.05 29.23
C LEU A 664 -60.90 -39.84 30.69
N THR A 665 -60.10 -40.75 31.22
CA THR A 665 -59.65 -40.78 32.63
C THR A 665 -58.13 -40.87 32.76
N GLN A 666 -57.42 -40.86 31.64
CA GLN A 666 -55.97 -41.01 31.57
C GLN A 666 -55.24 -39.71 31.93
N GLY A 667 -55.91 -38.56 31.87
CA GLY A 667 -55.37 -37.27 32.29
C GLY A 667 -55.48 -37.12 33.80
N LYS A 668 -54.37 -36.79 34.47
CA LYS A 668 -54.34 -36.52 35.91
C LYS A 668 -53.21 -35.58 36.30
N GLU A 669 -53.40 -34.83 37.38
CA GLU A 669 -52.31 -34.17 38.11
C GLU A 669 -51.57 -35.22 38.95
N ILE A 670 -50.23 -35.22 38.90
CA ILE A 670 -49.40 -36.33 39.40
C ILE A 670 -49.26 -36.29 40.93
N TRP A 671 -49.26 -35.11 41.55
CA TRP A 671 -48.91 -34.96 42.96
C TRP A 671 -50.12 -34.89 43.90
N GLY A 672 -51.32 -34.61 43.38
CA GLY A 672 -52.54 -34.37 44.16
C GLY A 672 -52.46 -33.16 45.09
N LEU A 673 -51.46 -32.27 44.90
CA LEU A 673 -51.15 -31.17 45.82
C LEU A 673 -51.87 -29.87 45.44
N LEU A 674 -52.32 -29.74 44.20
CA LEU A 674 -53.00 -28.56 43.69
C LEU A 674 -54.42 -28.93 43.30
N ALA A 675 -55.40 -28.30 43.96
CA ALA A 675 -56.78 -28.31 43.49
C ALA A 675 -56.87 -27.50 42.19
N GLY A 676 -57.75 -27.90 41.27
CA GLY A 676 -57.85 -27.26 39.97
C GLY A 676 -58.92 -27.84 39.05
N THR A 677 -58.91 -27.36 37.82
CA THR A 677 -59.84 -27.73 36.77
C THR A 677 -59.12 -28.41 35.61
N GLU A 678 -59.69 -29.52 35.16
CA GLU A 678 -59.21 -30.27 34.01
C GLU A 678 -59.93 -29.82 32.73
N LYS A 679 -59.19 -29.78 31.62
CA LYS A 679 -59.74 -29.46 30.32
C LYS A 679 -59.18 -30.38 29.26
N TYR A 680 -60.10 -31.00 28.52
CA TYR A 680 -59.79 -31.78 27.33
C TYR A 680 -60.17 -31.01 26.06
N SER A 681 -59.45 -31.27 24.96
CA SER A 681 -59.79 -30.73 23.64
C SER A 681 -59.30 -31.63 22.49
N GLY A 682 -60.02 -31.65 21.38
CA GLY A 682 -59.74 -32.47 20.20
C GLY A 682 -61.04 -32.83 19.45
N PRO A 683 -60.95 -33.51 18.30
CA PRO A 683 -62.11 -34.02 17.58
C PRO A 683 -62.92 -35.00 18.46
N GLY A 684 -64.25 -34.81 18.51
CA GLY A 684 -65.16 -35.69 19.25
C GLY A 684 -65.06 -35.67 20.78
N VAL A 685 -64.23 -34.82 21.39
CA VAL A 685 -64.09 -34.70 22.85
C VAL A 685 -64.69 -33.40 23.40
N SER A 686 -65.48 -33.51 24.46
CA SER A 686 -65.99 -32.35 25.21
C SER A 686 -64.93 -31.76 26.13
N ARG A 687 -65.16 -30.53 26.64
CA ARG A 687 -64.22 -29.91 27.61
C ARG A 687 -64.06 -30.73 28.89
N GLN A 688 -65.08 -31.49 29.29
CA GLN A 688 -65.06 -32.38 30.45
C GLN A 688 -64.51 -33.79 30.14
N GLY A 689 -63.91 -34.00 28.96
CA GLY A 689 -63.28 -35.28 28.60
C GLY A 689 -64.24 -36.37 28.14
N LEU A 690 -65.47 -36.05 27.74
CA LEU A 690 -66.37 -37.04 27.14
C LEU A 690 -66.02 -37.21 25.64
N PHE A 691 -65.46 -38.36 25.26
CA PHE A 691 -65.14 -38.70 23.87
C PHE A 691 -66.29 -39.47 23.22
N ASN A 692 -66.72 -39.01 22.05
CA ASN A 692 -67.74 -39.65 21.22
C ASN A 692 -67.12 -40.09 19.87
N PRO A 693 -66.90 -41.40 19.67
CA PRO A 693 -66.30 -41.93 18.43
C PRO A 693 -67.07 -41.56 17.16
N ALA A 694 -68.40 -41.57 17.20
CA ALA A 694 -69.24 -41.22 16.05
C ALA A 694 -69.12 -39.74 15.65
N VAL A 695 -68.80 -38.84 16.60
CA VAL A 695 -68.55 -37.42 16.31
C VAL A 695 -67.12 -37.19 15.83
N ALA A 696 -66.15 -37.93 16.37
CA ALA A 696 -64.77 -37.88 15.89
C ALA A 696 -64.65 -38.42 14.45
N GLY A 697 -65.42 -39.44 14.12
CA GLY A 697 -65.38 -40.16 12.84
C GLY A 697 -64.15 -41.09 12.73
N PRO A 698 -64.11 -41.97 11.72
CA PRO A 698 -62.98 -42.89 11.53
C PRO A 698 -61.64 -42.18 11.32
N GLY A 699 -60.57 -42.72 11.91
CA GLY A 699 -59.21 -42.20 11.78
C GLY A 699 -58.51 -41.97 13.13
N THR A 700 -57.29 -41.45 13.07
CA THR A 700 -56.48 -41.14 14.27
C THR A 700 -56.64 -39.69 14.65
N HIS A 701 -57.09 -39.44 15.89
CA HIS A 701 -57.38 -38.10 16.41
C HIS A 701 -56.44 -37.74 17.55
N VAL A 702 -55.95 -36.50 17.56
CA VAL A 702 -55.16 -35.97 18.67
C VAL A 702 -56.10 -35.36 19.72
N VAL A 703 -55.95 -35.82 20.96
CA VAL A 703 -56.60 -35.26 22.14
C VAL A 703 -55.54 -34.57 22.98
N SER A 704 -55.87 -33.39 23.51
CA SER A 704 -55.04 -32.62 24.42
C SER A 704 -55.66 -32.57 25.81
N TYR A 705 -54.80 -32.57 26.83
CA TYR A 705 -55.14 -32.42 28.24
C TYR A 705 -54.37 -31.25 28.84
N LEU A 706 -55.09 -30.40 29.56
CA LEU A 706 -54.58 -29.24 30.28
C LEU A 706 -55.20 -29.22 31.68
N PHE A 707 -54.37 -29.04 32.71
CA PHE A 707 -54.81 -28.81 34.07
C PHE A 707 -54.54 -27.37 34.47
N THR A 708 -55.51 -26.68 35.07
CA THR A 708 -55.31 -25.33 35.65
C THR A 708 -55.61 -25.38 37.13
N ALA A 709 -54.58 -25.17 37.95
CA ALA A 709 -54.72 -25.12 39.39
C ALA A 709 -55.50 -23.86 39.83
N ASP A 710 -56.14 -23.93 41.00
CA ASP A 710 -56.95 -22.84 41.57
C ASP A 710 -56.10 -21.61 41.92
N ASN A 711 -54.78 -21.78 42.06
CA ASN A 711 -53.82 -20.69 42.15
C ASN A 711 -53.64 -19.91 40.82
N GLY A 712 -54.30 -20.36 39.75
CA GLY A 712 -54.30 -19.73 38.42
C GLY A 712 -53.15 -20.16 37.50
N CYS A 713 -52.28 -21.07 37.94
CA CYS A 713 -51.18 -21.61 37.14
C CYS A 713 -51.64 -22.85 36.36
N SER A 714 -51.24 -22.94 35.09
CA SER A 714 -51.64 -24.04 34.20
C SER A 714 -50.46 -24.94 33.90
N SER A 715 -50.72 -26.25 33.80
CA SER A 715 -49.72 -27.23 33.40
C SER A 715 -49.30 -27.01 31.95
N SER A 716 -48.18 -27.60 31.56
CA SER A 716 -47.92 -27.83 30.14
C SER A 716 -49.01 -28.72 29.54
N VAL A 717 -49.43 -28.43 28.30
CA VAL A 717 -50.41 -29.24 27.57
C VAL A 717 -49.78 -30.60 27.23
N LYS A 718 -50.47 -31.69 27.56
CA LYS A 718 -50.10 -33.05 27.14
C LYS A 718 -51.03 -33.52 26.04
N THR A 719 -50.51 -34.32 25.10
CA THR A 719 -51.30 -34.82 23.96
C THR A 719 -51.20 -36.33 23.84
N GLN A 720 -52.30 -36.97 23.47
CA GLN A 720 -52.35 -38.39 23.11
C GLN A 720 -53.19 -38.60 21.88
N THR A 721 -52.95 -39.70 21.17
CA THR A 721 -53.76 -40.09 20.01
C THR A 721 -54.75 -41.19 20.38
N ILE A 722 -55.95 -41.10 19.80
CA ILE A 722 -56.96 -42.16 19.84
C ILE A 722 -57.36 -42.52 18.41
N THR A 723 -57.39 -43.81 18.11
CA THR A 723 -57.79 -44.31 16.79
C THR A 723 -59.24 -44.77 16.84
N VAL A 724 -60.07 -44.23 15.95
CA VAL A 724 -61.45 -44.67 15.73
C VAL A 724 -61.50 -45.56 14.50
N TYR A 725 -61.84 -46.82 14.69
CA TYR A 725 -61.99 -47.78 13.59
C TYR A 725 -63.36 -47.61 12.92
N PRO A 726 -63.43 -47.62 11.57
CA PRO A 726 -64.68 -47.47 10.85
C PRO A 726 -65.60 -48.67 11.10
N LYS A 727 -66.90 -48.41 11.27
CA LYS A 727 -67.89 -49.49 11.28
C LYS A 727 -68.04 -50.06 9.86
N PRO A 728 -68.20 -51.39 9.69
CA PRO A 728 -68.52 -51.95 8.38
C PRO A 728 -69.93 -51.53 7.93
N THR A 729 -70.17 -51.51 6.62
CA THR A 729 -71.54 -51.42 6.09
C THR A 729 -72.05 -52.81 5.78
N VAL A 730 -73.31 -53.09 6.09
CA VAL A 730 -73.94 -54.39 5.87
C VAL A 730 -75.35 -54.21 5.32
N ASP A 731 -75.68 -55.06 4.35
CA ASP A 731 -76.99 -55.21 3.72
C ASP A 731 -77.22 -56.71 3.55
N ALA A 732 -78.25 -57.25 4.21
CA ALA A 732 -78.59 -58.67 4.21
C ALA A 732 -79.30 -59.11 2.92
N GLY A 733 -79.68 -58.17 2.04
CA GLY A 733 -80.44 -58.39 0.83
C GLY A 733 -81.95 -58.24 1.03
N ASN A 734 -82.70 -58.26 -0.08
CA ASN A 734 -84.15 -58.15 -0.05
C ASN A 734 -84.82 -59.41 0.51
N ASP A 735 -86.01 -59.24 1.09
CA ASP A 735 -86.88 -60.36 1.45
C ASP A 735 -87.24 -61.23 0.24
N GLU A 736 -87.27 -62.54 0.43
CA GLU A 736 -87.46 -63.52 -0.65
C GLU A 736 -88.55 -64.55 -0.33
N THR A 737 -89.11 -65.17 -1.36
CA THR A 737 -90.14 -66.21 -1.24
C THR A 737 -89.73 -67.50 -1.95
N ILE A 738 -89.79 -68.63 -1.24
CA ILE A 738 -89.52 -69.97 -1.77
C ILE A 738 -90.72 -70.89 -1.59
N LEU A 739 -90.71 -72.02 -2.31
CA LEU A 739 -91.63 -73.11 -2.04
C LEU A 739 -91.11 -73.96 -0.90
N GLN A 740 -92.01 -74.70 -0.27
CA GLN A 740 -91.64 -75.81 0.60
C GLN A 740 -90.64 -76.72 -0.14
N ASP A 741 -89.59 -77.12 0.59
CA ASP A 741 -88.44 -77.91 0.10
C ASP A 741 -87.55 -77.19 -0.95
N GLY A 742 -87.81 -75.90 -1.21
CA GLY A 742 -86.98 -75.05 -2.06
C GLY A 742 -85.71 -74.56 -1.36
N GLN A 743 -84.78 -74.03 -2.15
CA GLN A 743 -83.55 -73.38 -1.65
C GLN A 743 -83.35 -72.04 -2.37
N ILE A 744 -82.74 -71.09 -1.67
CA ILE A 744 -82.35 -69.80 -2.24
C ILE A 744 -80.98 -69.35 -1.73
N GLN A 745 -80.17 -68.78 -2.60
CA GLN A 745 -78.89 -68.17 -2.26
C GLN A 745 -79.16 -66.75 -1.72
N LEU A 746 -78.85 -66.50 -0.45
CA LEU A 746 -78.88 -65.14 0.10
C LEU A 746 -77.77 -64.30 -0.56
N LYS A 747 -78.06 -63.03 -0.86
CA LYS A 747 -77.16 -62.12 -1.59
C LYS A 747 -76.86 -60.90 -0.74
N ALA A 748 -76.06 -61.08 0.31
CA ALA A 748 -75.66 -59.97 1.15
C ALA A 748 -74.54 -59.14 0.50
N ASN A 749 -74.53 -57.85 0.80
CA ASN A 749 -73.48 -56.92 0.43
C ASN A 749 -72.89 -56.29 1.69
N ALA A 750 -71.58 -56.36 1.85
CA ALA A 750 -70.89 -55.74 2.98
C ALA A 750 -69.61 -55.05 2.52
N THR A 751 -69.30 -53.88 3.08
CA THR A 751 -68.06 -53.15 2.79
C THR A 751 -67.28 -52.86 4.06
N GLY A 752 -65.96 -52.96 3.96
CA GLY A 752 -65.01 -52.81 5.06
C GLY A 752 -63.81 -53.75 4.89
N SER A 753 -62.82 -53.62 5.76
CA SER A 753 -61.58 -54.38 5.69
C SER A 753 -61.68 -55.68 6.49
N ASN A 754 -61.26 -56.80 5.88
CA ASN A 754 -61.17 -58.13 6.50
C ASN A 754 -62.42 -58.49 7.32
N LEU A 755 -63.52 -58.70 6.60
CA LEU A 755 -64.84 -58.94 7.16
C LEU A 755 -65.05 -60.41 7.51
N HIS A 756 -65.57 -60.66 8.71
CA HIS A 756 -66.08 -61.95 9.19
C HIS A 756 -67.60 -61.90 9.20
N TYR A 757 -68.24 -62.96 8.71
CA TYR A 757 -69.70 -63.03 8.55
C TYR A 757 -70.30 -63.96 9.59
N LYS A 758 -71.49 -63.63 10.10
CA LYS A 758 -72.27 -64.52 10.95
C LYS A 758 -73.76 -64.33 10.72
N TRP A 759 -74.43 -65.36 10.21
CA TRP A 759 -75.87 -65.42 10.06
C TRP A 759 -76.53 -66.07 11.28
N THR A 760 -77.66 -65.54 11.74
CA THR A 760 -78.43 -66.11 12.86
C THR A 760 -79.94 -66.01 12.59
N PRO A 761 -80.73 -67.07 12.81
CA PRO A 761 -80.29 -68.40 13.26
C PRO A 761 -79.55 -69.19 12.16
N PRO A 762 -78.67 -70.15 12.49
CA PRO A 762 -77.97 -70.98 11.50
C PRO A 762 -78.86 -72.07 10.89
N THR A 763 -80.07 -72.25 11.43
CA THR A 763 -81.00 -73.30 11.01
C THR A 763 -81.37 -73.17 9.54
N SER A 764 -81.31 -74.30 8.83
CA SER A 764 -81.61 -74.37 7.39
C SER A 764 -80.70 -73.52 6.49
N LEU A 765 -79.51 -73.14 6.97
CA LEU A 765 -78.43 -72.61 6.13
C LEU A 765 -77.41 -73.71 5.85
N ASP A 766 -76.76 -73.68 4.69
CA ASP A 766 -75.61 -74.54 4.39
C ASP A 766 -74.37 -74.18 5.22
N ARG A 767 -74.16 -72.88 5.42
CA ARG A 767 -73.15 -72.27 6.28
C ARG A 767 -73.68 -70.97 6.86
N ASP A 768 -73.23 -70.62 8.05
CA ASP A 768 -73.63 -69.39 8.72
C ASP A 768 -72.49 -68.36 8.82
N ASP A 769 -71.32 -68.65 8.25
CA ASP A 769 -70.09 -67.87 8.40
C ASP A 769 -69.53 -67.36 7.05
N ILE A 770 -70.37 -67.31 6.03
CA ILE A 770 -70.06 -66.78 4.69
C ILE A 770 -71.00 -65.65 4.31
N SER A 771 -70.55 -64.78 3.40
CA SER A 771 -71.35 -63.66 2.89
C SER A 771 -72.66 -64.12 2.26
N ASN A 772 -72.62 -65.17 1.43
CA ASN A 772 -73.78 -65.65 0.68
C ASN A 772 -73.99 -67.13 0.99
N PRO A 773 -74.82 -67.48 1.99
CA PRO A 773 -75.24 -68.85 2.25
C PRO A 773 -76.50 -69.24 1.48
N ILE A 774 -76.71 -70.55 1.33
CA ILE A 774 -77.92 -71.15 0.76
C ILE A 774 -78.90 -71.45 1.89
N ALA A 775 -80.07 -70.81 1.84
CA ALA A 775 -81.17 -71.02 2.78
C ALA A 775 -82.20 -72.03 2.23
N SER A 776 -82.58 -73.00 3.06
CA SER A 776 -83.57 -74.05 2.77
C SER A 776 -84.62 -74.26 3.89
N PRO A 777 -85.27 -73.19 4.39
CA PRO A 777 -86.16 -73.29 5.54
C PRO A 777 -87.49 -74.00 5.25
N GLY A 778 -88.01 -74.74 6.24
CA GLY A 778 -89.31 -75.43 6.16
C GLY A 778 -90.53 -74.59 6.58
N SER A 779 -90.28 -73.37 7.07
CA SER A 779 -91.28 -72.35 7.44
C SER A 779 -90.63 -70.98 7.35
N ASN A 780 -91.43 -69.90 7.40
CA ASN A 780 -90.89 -68.54 7.38
C ASN A 780 -89.79 -68.34 8.43
N ILE A 781 -88.69 -67.73 8.05
CA ILE A 781 -87.55 -67.45 8.94
C ILE A 781 -86.91 -66.11 8.59
N THR A 782 -86.56 -65.34 9.61
CA THR A 782 -85.77 -64.11 9.46
C THR A 782 -84.33 -64.43 9.83
N TYR A 783 -83.42 -64.21 8.89
CA TYR A 783 -81.99 -64.31 9.13
C TYR A 783 -81.42 -62.92 9.41
N THR A 784 -80.58 -62.81 10.44
CA THR A 784 -79.80 -61.62 10.76
C THR A 784 -78.35 -61.87 10.36
N LEU A 785 -77.81 -61.05 9.47
CA LEU A 785 -76.39 -61.03 9.15
C LEU A 785 -75.69 -60.05 10.09
N THR A 786 -74.70 -60.54 10.84
CA THR A 786 -73.74 -59.70 11.55
C THR A 786 -72.39 -59.79 10.84
N VAL A 787 -71.81 -58.63 10.54
CA VAL A 787 -70.48 -58.51 9.93
C VAL A 787 -69.54 -57.85 10.92
N THR A 788 -68.38 -58.46 11.16
CA THR A 788 -67.37 -57.97 12.10
C THR A 788 -66.03 -57.80 11.40
N THR A 789 -65.36 -56.68 11.63
CA THR A 789 -63.99 -56.42 11.15
C THR A 789 -62.95 -57.09 12.04
N ASP A 790 -61.70 -57.28 11.56
CA ASP A 790 -60.58 -57.77 12.39
C ASP A 790 -60.31 -56.92 13.65
N GLN A 791 -60.70 -55.64 13.64
CA GLN A 791 -60.54 -54.74 14.78
C GLN A 791 -61.68 -54.84 15.80
N GLY A 792 -62.65 -55.73 15.58
CA GLY A 792 -63.77 -56.01 16.48
C GLY A 792 -65.02 -55.15 16.23
N CYS A 793 -65.00 -54.23 15.26
CA CYS A 793 -66.16 -53.38 14.96
C CYS A 793 -67.20 -54.13 14.13
N SER A 794 -68.48 -53.95 14.46
CA SER A 794 -69.56 -54.77 13.89
C SER A 794 -70.78 -53.97 13.47
N ALA A 795 -71.48 -54.49 12.46
CA ALA A 795 -72.78 -54.01 12.03
C ALA A 795 -73.69 -55.20 11.69
N SER A 796 -75.00 -55.02 11.74
CA SER A 796 -75.96 -56.08 11.40
C SER A 796 -77.15 -55.59 10.57
N ASP A 797 -77.71 -56.49 9.77
CA ASP A 797 -78.93 -56.29 8.98
C ASP A 797 -79.74 -57.60 8.86
N GLN A 798 -81.00 -57.54 8.42
CA GLN A 798 -81.92 -58.69 8.40
C GLN A 798 -82.58 -58.93 7.04
N VAL A 799 -82.91 -60.21 6.77
CA VAL A 799 -83.68 -60.66 5.60
C VAL A 799 -84.70 -61.72 5.98
N LEU A 800 -85.92 -61.62 5.46
CA LEU A 800 -87.01 -62.59 5.66
C LEU A 800 -87.12 -63.54 4.46
N ILE A 801 -87.16 -64.85 4.74
CA ILE A 801 -87.46 -65.90 3.76
C ILE A 801 -88.84 -66.48 4.04
N GLN A 802 -89.79 -66.24 3.13
CA GLN A 802 -91.16 -66.74 3.21
C GLN A 802 -91.33 -68.08 2.49
N VAL A 803 -91.96 -69.07 3.13
CA VAL A 803 -92.12 -70.44 2.60
C VAL A 803 -93.57 -70.73 2.24
N LEU A 804 -93.83 -70.98 0.96
CA LEU A 804 -95.13 -71.37 0.42
C LEU A 804 -95.31 -72.89 0.48
N ARG A 805 -96.22 -73.38 1.33
CA ARG A 805 -96.51 -74.82 1.47
C ARG A 805 -97.51 -75.30 0.43
N ASN A 806 -97.54 -76.58 0.10
CA ASN A 806 -98.56 -77.08 -0.84
C ASN A 806 -99.92 -77.21 -0.13
N PRO A 807 -101.04 -76.73 -0.69
CA PRO A 807 -102.34 -76.84 -0.02
C PRO A 807 -102.81 -78.30 0.04
N GLU A 808 -103.20 -78.79 1.21
CA GLU A 808 -103.82 -80.11 1.36
C GLU A 808 -105.33 -79.97 1.23
N ILE A 809 -105.90 -80.56 0.18
CA ILE A 809 -107.29 -80.38 -0.21
C ILE A 809 -108.04 -81.71 -0.05
N PRO A 810 -108.90 -81.85 0.98
CA PRO A 810 -109.75 -83.03 1.11
C PRO A 810 -110.70 -83.14 -0.10
N ASN A 811 -110.88 -84.35 -0.64
CA ASN A 811 -111.80 -84.61 -1.75
C ASN A 811 -113.21 -85.06 -1.28
N ALA A 812 -113.44 -85.16 0.02
CA ALA A 812 -114.75 -85.40 0.62
C ALA A 812 -114.85 -84.81 2.03
N PHE A 813 -116.07 -84.52 2.47
CA PHE A 813 -116.39 -84.15 3.86
C PHE A 813 -117.85 -84.53 4.21
N THR A 814 -118.17 -84.65 5.50
CA THR A 814 -119.43 -85.18 6.04
C THR A 814 -120.15 -84.14 6.90
N PRO A 815 -120.87 -83.17 6.32
CA PRO A 815 -121.65 -82.17 7.07
C PRO A 815 -122.94 -82.80 7.64
N ASN A 816 -122.81 -83.64 8.68
CA ASN A 816 -123.88 -84.37 9.35
C ASN A 816 -124.11 -83.91 10.82
N GLY A 817 -123.28 -83.01 11.33
CA GLY A 817 -123.40 -82.40 12.66
C GLY A 817 -122.80 -83.23 13.79
N ASP A 818 -121.97 -84.23 13.50
CA ASP A 818 -121.26 -85.04 14.50
C ASP A 818 -119.94 -84.41 14.99
N ASN A 819 -119.59 -83.22 14.47
CA ASN A 819 -118.34 -82.49 14.66
C ASN A 819 -117.10 -83.14 14.03
N ILE A 820 -117.27 -84.14 13.15
CA ILE A 820 -116.20 -84.84 12.44
C ILE A 820 -116.34 -84.57 10.94
N ASN A 821 -115.36 -83.87 10.36
CA ASN A 821 -115.36 -83.48 8.94
C ASN A 821 -116.63 -82.73 8.48
N ASP A 822 -117.29 -82.00 9.40
CA ASP A 822 -118.47 -81.18 9.06
C ASP A 822 -118.14 -79.97 8.18
N LEU A 823 -116.86 -79.56 8.15
CA LEU A 823 -116.37 -78.43 7.39
C LEU A 823 -115.28 -78.86 6.40
N TRP A 824 -115.37 -78.36 5.17
CA TRP A 824 -114.32 -78.50 4.18
C TRP A 824 -113.16 -77.52 4.48
N ASN A 825 -112.15 -78.04 5.17
CA ASN A 825 -110.95 -77.32 5.59
C ASN A 825 -109.78 -77.60 4.63
N ILE A 826 -109.19 -76.55 4.04
CA ILE A 826 -108.00 -76.68 3.20
C ILE A 826 -106.78 -76.24 4.01
N LYS A 827 -105.89 -77.18 4.35
CA LYS A 827 -104.68 -76.82 5.10
C LYS A 827 -103.69 -76.12 4.19
N TYR A 828 -102.91 -75.21 4.77
CA TYR A 828 -101.84 -74.45 4.11
C TYR A 828 -102.27 -73.52 2.97
N ILE A 829 -103.56 -73.37 2.69
CA ILE A 829 -104.01 -72.42 1.67
C ILE A 829 -103.63 -70.97 2.00
N SER A 830 -103.53 -70.63 3.29
CA SER A 830 -103.09 -69.32 3.78
C SER A 830 -101.65 -68.97 3.43
N SER A 831 -100.81 -69.94 3.05
CA SER A 831 -99.47 -69.62 2.53
C SER A 831 -99.53 -68.97 1.15
N TYR A 832 -100.65 -69.06 0.43
CA TYR A 832 -100.92 -68.30 -0.80
C TYR A 832 -101.99 -67.24 -0.53
N PRO A 833 -101.68 -66.12 0.15
CA PRO A 833 -102.70 -65.14 0.55
C PRO A 833 -103.50 -64.57 -0.64
N GLY A 834 -102.90 -64.51 -1.83
CA GLY A 834 -103.55 -64.09 -3.07
C GLY A 834 -104.50 -65.12 -3.70
N ALA A 835 -104.50 -66.37 -3.25
CA ALA A 835 -105.24 -67.44 -3.90
C ALA A 835 -106.76 -67.32 -3.74
N THR A 836 -107.51 -67.83 -4.71
CA THR A 836 -108.98 -67.92 -4.67
C THR A 836 -109.43 -69.38 -4.67
N VAL A 837 -110.44 -69.72 -3.87
CA VAL A 837 -111.01 -71.06 -3.73
C VAL A 837 -112.48 -70.99 -4.12
N ASN A 838 -112.90 -71.78 -5.10
CA ASN A 838 -114.28 -71.82 -5.58
C ASN A 838 -114.77 -73.27 -5.68
N VAL A 839 -116.05 -73.53 -5.40
CA VAL A 839 -116.69 -74.85 -5.58
C VAL A 839 -117.93 -74.70 -6.44
N TYR A 840 -118.13 -75.63 -7.37
CA TYR A 840 -119.20 -75.64 -8.36
C TYR A 840 -120.05 -76.92 -8.27
N ASN A 841 -121.36 -76.82 -8.51
CA ASN A 841 -122.26 -77.97 -8.62
C ASN A 841 -122.18 -78.63 -10.01
N ARG A 842 -122.92 -79.73 -10.22
CA ARG A 842 -122.94 -80.50 -11.48
C ARG A 842 -123.44 -79.71 -12.72
N TYR A 843 -124.09 -78.57 -12.51
CA TYR A 843 -124.58 -77.68 -13.57
C TYR A 843 -123.62 -76.50 -13.84
N GLY A 844 -122.49 -76.43 -13.14
CA GLY A 844 -121.49 -75.37 -13.28
C GLY A 844 -121.78 -74.11 -12.45
N GLU A 845 -122.78 -74.12 -11.57
CA GLU A 845 -123.09 -73.00 -10.68
C GLU A 845 -122.14 -73.00 -9.47
N LYS A 846 -121.60 -71.83 -9.13
CA LYS A 846 -120.69 -71.65 -8.00
C LYS A 846 -121.47 -71.63 -6.69
N VAL A 847 -121.29 -72.67 -5.88
CA VAL A 847 -121.97 -72.85 -4.60
C VAL A 847 -121.14 -72.40 -3.40
N PHE A 848 -119.83 -72.22 -3.57
CA PHE A 848 -118.93 -71.66 -2.55
C PHE A 848 -117.78 -70.86 -3.19
N SER A 849 -117.35 -69.79 -2.51
CA SER A 849 -116.23 -68.95 -2.94
C SER A 849 -115.56 -68.31 -1.73
N SER A 850 -114.23 -68.35 -1.67
CA SER A 850 -113.42 -67.69 -0.65
C SER A 850 -112.08 -67.23 -1.19
N ARG A 851 -111.49 -66.22 -0.57
CA ARG A 851 -110.07 -65.88 -0.74
C ARG A 851 -109.24 -66.62 0.30
N ALA A 852 -108.05 -67.04 -0.06
CA ALA A 852 -107.16 -67.82 0.80
C ALA A 852 -106.69 -67.07 2.05
N ALA A 853 -106.41 -65.76 1.94
CA ALA A 853 -106.08 -64.91 3.09
C ALA A 853 -107.18 -64.89 4.18
N GLN A 854 -108.42 -65.23 3.82
CA GLN A 854 -109.58 -65.28 4.72
C GLN A 854 -110.37 -66.57 4.47
N MET A 855 -109.68 -67.70 4.30
CA MET A 855 -110.31 -68.96 3.93
C MET A 855 -111.43 -69.29 4.92
N LYS A 856 -112.68 -69.23 4.46
CA LYS A 856 -113.83 -69.74 5.21
C LYS A 856 -113.94 -71.22 4.90
N SER A 857 -114.03 -72.06 5.91
CA SER A 857 -114.32 -73.47 5.68
C SER A 857 -115.76 -73.62 5.20
N TRP A 858 -116.01 -74.47 4.21
CA TRP A 858 -117.36 -74.65 3.67
C TRP A 858 -118.12 -75.71 4.46
N ASP A 859 -119.35 -75.39 4.87
CA ASP A 859 -120.23 -76.25 5.69
C ASP A 859 -121.19 -77.11 4.84
N GLY A 860 -121.03 -77.10 3.52
CA GLY A 860 -121.94 -77.83 2.62
C GLY A 860 -123.30 -77.17 2.46
N LYS A 861 -123.42 -75.87 2.77
CA LYS A 861 -124.64 -75.09 2.52
C LYS A 861 -124.47 -74.10 1.39
N TYR A 862 -125.55 -73.85 0.66
CA TYR A 862 -125.68 -72.78 -0.31
C TYR A 862 -126.93 -71.96 0.03
N HIS A 863 -126.76 -70.65 0.25
CA HIS A 863 -127.81 -69.76 0.76
C HIS A 863 -128.48 -70.23 2.07
N GLY A 864 -127.69 -70.84 2.97
CA GLY A 864 -128.15 -71.32 4.27
C GLY A 864 -128.88 -72.67 4.23
N VAL A 865 -129.03 -73.28 3.05
CA VAL A 865 -129.68 -74.59 2.87
C VAL A 865 -128.64 -75.64 2.49
N ASP A 866 -128.81 -76.83 3.05
CA ASP A 866 -128.00 -78.01 2.74
C ASP A 866 -128.02 -78.33 1.24
N VAL A 867 -126.84 -78.33 0.60
CA VAL A 867 -126.76 -78.76 -0.80
C VAL A 867 -126.97 -80.28 -0.91
N PRO A 868 -127.47 -80.83 -2.03
CA PRO A 868 -127.66 -82.27 -2.16
C PRO A 868 -126.37 -83.07 -2.00
N VAL A 869 -126.47 -84.26 -1.38
CA VAL A 869 -125.40 -85.26 -1.34
C VAL A 869 -124.97 -85.61 -2.77
N GLY A 870 -123.67 -85.58 -3.03
CA GLY A 870 -123.11 -85.79 -4.36
C GLY A 870 -121.75 -85.14 -4.55
N THR A 871 -121.23 -85.24 -5.77
CA THR A 871 -119.92 -84.68 -6.14
C THR A 871 -120.04 -83.28 -6.73
N TYR A 872 -119.23 -82.38 -6.18
CA TYR A 872 -118.99 -81.00 -6.58
C TYR A 872 -117.57 -80.89 -7.16
N TYR A 873 -117.22 -79.75 -7.74
CA TYR A 873 -115.90 -79.53 -8.33
C TYR A 873 -115.25 -78.28 -7.76
N TYR A 874 -114.05 -78.39 -7.20
CA TYR A 874 -113.30 -77.23 -6.71
C TYR A 874 -112.29 -76.72 -7.73
N VAL A 875 -112.07 -75.40 -7.71
CA VAL A 875 -111.01 -74.71 -8.44
C VAL A 875 -110.32 -73.74 -7.48
N ILE A 876 -109.03 -73.98 -7.25
CA ILE A 876 -108.16 -73.12 -6.46
C ILE A 876 -107.15 -72.47 -7.39
N ASP A 877 -107.25 -71.16 -7.59
CA ASP A 877 -106.25 -70.41 -8.34
C ASP A 877 -105.27 -69.75 -7.37
N PRO A 878 -103.98 -70.14 -7.35
CA PRO A 878 -102.97 -69.53 -6.51
C PRO A 878 -102.71 -68.03 -6.79
N ASN A 879 -103.11 -67.51 -7.96
CA ASN A 879 -102.91 -66.12 -8.41
C ASN A 879 -101.45 -65.63 -8.36
N ASN A 880 -100.49 -66.54 -8.43
CA ASN A 880 -99.04 -66.25 -8.45
C ASN A 880 -98.36 -66.81 -9.71
N GLY A 881 -99.11 -66.92 -10.81
CA GLY A 881 -98.63 -67.46 -12.10
C GLY A 881 -98.63 -69.00 -12.18
N ARG A 882 -99.03 -69.70 -11.11
CA ARG A 882 -99.19 -71.17 -11.10
C ARG A 882 -100.49 -71.61 -11.75
N LYS A 883 -100.50 -72.85 -12.26
CA LYS A 883 -101.72 -73.49 -12.76
C LYS A 883 -102.74 -73.66 -11.61
N PRO A 884 -104.04 -73.41 -11.85
CA PRO A 884 -105.08 -73.70 -10.87
C PRO A 884 -105.09 -75.18 -10.45
N ILE A 885 -105.31 -75.43 -9.16
CA ILE A 885 -105.49 -76.76 -8.58
C ILE A 885 -106.97 -77.09 -8.59
N THR A 886 -107.36 -78.18 -9.24
CA THR A 886 -108.76 -78.52 -9.47
C THR A 886 -109.05 -79.99 -9.15
N GLY A 887 -110.24 -80.31 -8.64
CA GLY A 887 -110.60 -81.69 -8.33
C GLY A 887 -112.04 -81.88 -7.88
N PRO A 888 -112.51 -83.13 -7.78
CA PRO A 888 -113.82 -83.44 -7.24
C PRO A 888 -113.86 -83.26 -5.71
N LEU A 889 -115.01 -82.82 -5.19
CA LEU A 889 -115.35 -82.71 -3.78
C LEU A 889 -116.69 -83.41 -3.52
N THR A 890 -116.68 -84.53 -2.82
CA THR A 890 -117.88 -85.31 -2.54
C THR A 890 -118.45 -84.98 -1.16
N ILE A 891 -119.73 -84.64 -1.11
CA ILE A 891 -120.48 -84.49 0.14
C ILE A 891 -121.16 -85.81 0.46
N LEU A 892 -120.94 -86.29 1.69
CA LEU A 892 -121.59 -87.46 2.29
C LEU A 892 -122.39 -86.98 3.51
N ARG A 893 -123.53 -87.58 3.86
CA ARG A 893 -124.27 -87.25 5.09
C ARG A 893 -124.71 -88.51 5.80
#